data_AF-A0A8H5UMU8-F1
#
_entry.id   AF-A0A8H5UMU8-F1
#
_cell.length_a   1.000
_cell.length_b   1.000
_cell.length_c   1.000
_cell.angle_alpha   90.00
_cell.angle_beta   90.00
_cell.angle_gamma   90.00
#
_symmetry.space_group_name_H-M   'P 1'
#
loop_
_entity.id
_entity.type
_entity.pdbx_description
1 polymer ?
#
loop_
_entity_poly.entity_id
_entity_poly.type
_entity_poly.pdbx_seq_one_letter_code
_entity_poly.pdbx_strand_id
1 'polypeptide(L)'
;MVQAPEKPVLFLYESFPTSSKLLLTGLATSTTVYTHVPDDKVLEHMGKNIDDYFKKHLGLSPDDAERLHKDYSQQYGQAIEGLVRHHQIDALEYNAKVDDAVPLDDLIKPNAQLRQFLEDIDTSKVPFVCKPHKEMFMKAMREAGVSDVSRCYFIDDSHKNCVGAKDAGWTAIHFVEEGLSVPDTPASQHQIRHLEELRSLYPGFFRTSVDTWAREFRAIWIQGNNFDHVKLSGVAAGNWNDPSASNFVPVDPNARYDGRQTDHDGFPIESVEISIVNLLHPNPPPEWRWGFLFHDACWSLLNFEQKVDLRDLFRLCVSTPIGPDLLLNFGHDYGDAASINYEGGIEVLVSEFKSPRDVPETLRTNPFEIPALKKAISFAARMQQDAFQSVLDRSALSADKDVFNFFPPEILENIVTFLPSPDVHSLRLASRVFATLSLSERFWFSRFTEGHEFDYLPEVFATPPTSWRALYLSLHIWASENRGMGNRGRVWPLVKDFHRTLGQMKDVDCLGNLINTTFEPQVPNPGPQRESLITTERYIFEPGTHFMGGSRALRARSAELPQQLKIMLMSVSFVETPDGLFISGLMFVGADGVFESLGYTRKSEMEHITLPEDQHVKGFEVALDVCGFRAIAAITEDGTISSWAGDPLDFPRRRLTDIEGISLVVAQFDALKLVSLSRDRITKNLQPKDSLLWQPEIPSPELFLDGILPLNEKTNSNVPITTVFFGENDGRYIRQMTAISTHIHDWCHVGRLNFEFMDDSVQRCLGDVEYETEQADRVPLRFPDHGNSMGFFEINGGGGEEIESFEAQSDDGIIIGLKFNLNTNRTELVSNSDYPFDLPWTKVTPRGKRIIGMFSQGAENRWGAKTFHNLGFISTNEEQE
;
A
#
# COMPACT_ATOMS: atom_id res chain seq x y z
N MET A 1 33.17 31.51 -3.88
CA MET A 1 32.46 30.82 -4.99
C MET A 1 33.40 29.77 -5.54
N VAL A 2 33.28 28.54 -5.05
CA VAL A 2 33.94 27.38 -5.67
C VAL A 2 33.00 26.95 -6.79
N GLN A 3 33.43 27.02 -8.05
CA GLN A 3 32.66 26.48 -9.18
C GLN A 3 32.41 25.00 -8.90
N ALA A 4 31.14 24.58 -9.02
CA ALA A 4 30.82 23.16 -9.03
C ALA A 4 31.66 22.48 -10.12
N PRO A 5 32.19 21.27 -9.90
CA PRO A 5 32.87 20.56 -10.95
C PRO A 5 31.91 20.41 -12.13
N GLU A 6 32.35 20.79 -13.34
CA GLU A 6 31.58 20.58 -14.59
C GLU A 6 31.21 19.07 -14.69
N LYS A 7 30.31 18.63 -15.61
CA LYS A 7 29.95 17.21 -15.82
C LYS A 7 30.51 16.70 -17.17
N PRO A 8 30.81 15.39 -17.34
CA PRO A 8 31.23 14.87 -18.65
C PRO A 8 30.11 15.05 -19.68
N VAL A 9 30.48 15.30 -20.95
CA VAL A 9 29.54 15.57 -22.04
C VAL A 9 29.74 14.55 -23.15
N LEU A 10 28.68 13.82 -23.49
CA LEU A 10 28.64 12.80 -24.54
C LEU A 10 27.96 13.36 -25.79
N PHE A 11 28.67 13.33 -26.92
CA PHE A 11 28.21 13.73 -28.23
C PHE A 11 27.97 12.47 -29.08
N LEU A 12 26.70 12.22 -29.40
CA LEU A 12 26.28 11.13 -30.28
C LEU A 12 25.90 11.73 -31.63
N TYR A 13 26.45 11.23 -32.73
CA TYR A 13 26.02 11.63 -34.07
C TYR A 13 25.88 10.40 -34.96
N GLU A 14 24.65 10.12 -35.37
CA GLU A 14 24.33 9.06 -36.33
C GLU A 14 24.20 9.66 -37.75
N SER A 15 24.82 8.98 -38.72
CA SER A 15 24.67 9.25 -40.15
C SER A 15 23.46 8.51 -40.74
N PHE A 16 22.28 8.50 -40.10
CA PHE A 16 21.10 7.81 -40.66
C PHE A 16 20.11 8.79 -41.32
N PRO A 17 19.61 8.49 -42.54
CA PRO A 17 18.32 9.01 -42.95
C PRO A 17 17.25 8.25 -42.15
N THR A 18 16.67 8.96 -41.18
CA THR A 18 15.44 8.63 -40.42
C THR A 18 15.40 7.38 -39.51
N SER A 19 14.79 7.61 -38.34
CA SER A 19 14.26 6.65 -37.35
C SER A 19 15.24 6.00 -36.36
N SER A 20 15.56 6.71 -35.26
CA SER A 20 15.55 6.24 -33.84
C SER A 20 16.13 7.31 -32.91
N LYS A 21 15.62 7.40 -31.67
CA LYS A 21 15.83 8.53 -30.72
C LYS A 21 17.19 8.48 -29.98
N LEU A 22 17.84 9.64 -29.76
CA LEU A 22 18.19 10.13 -28.42
C LEU A 22 18.60 11.62 -28.45
N LEU A 23 17.89 12.47 -27.70
CA LEU A 23 18.19 13.90 -27.57
C LEU A 23 19.26 14.08 -26.47
N LEU A 24 20.51 14.27 -26.87
CA LEU A 24 21.54 14.94 -26.06
C LEU A 24 22.01 16.16 -26.89
N THR A 25 21.99 17.30 -26.22
CA THR A 25 22.04 18.67 -26.76
C THR A 25 23.17 18.96 -27.77
N GLY A 26 22.81 19.50 -28.94
CA GLY A 26 23.74 20.13 -29.89
C GLY A 26 23.15 20.24 -31.31
N LEU A 27 22.39 21.30 -31.58
CA LEU A 27 21.93 21.66 -32.93
C LEU A 27 23.12 21.90 -33.87
N ALA A 28 23.27 21.07 -34.91
CA ALA A 28 23.97 21.45 -36.14
C ALA A 28 23.64 20.50 -37.31
N THR A 29 22.49 20.66 -37.96
CA THR A 29 22.35 20.29 -39.37
C THR A 29 22.57 21.54 -40.21
N SER A 30 23.76 21.67 -40.81
CA SER A 30 24.04 22.68 -41.83
C SER A 30 24.21 22.00 -43.19
N THR A 31 23.12 21.90 -43.96
CA THR A 31 23.25 21.80 -45.43
C THR A 31 21.98 22.29 -46.11
N THR A 32 21.96 23.55 -46.51
CA THR A 32 21.09 24.04 -47.58
C THR A 32 21.96 24.84 -48.54
N VAL A 33 22.52 24.16 -49.55
CA VAL A 33 22.91 24.78 -50.83
C VAL A 33 22.63 23.77 -51.95
N TYR A 34 21.39 23.74 -52.43
CA TYR A 34 21.10 23.29 -53.80
C TYR A 34 20.43 24.46 -54.51
N THR A 35 21.19 25.21 -55.30
CA THR A 35 20.62 26.26 -56.16
C THR A 35 20.14 25.62 -57.46
N HIS A 36 18.81 25.50 -57.61
CA HIS A 36 17.97 25.38 -58.84
C HIS A 36 18.53 24.49 -59.98
N VAL A 37 17.95 23.33 -60.36
CA VAL A 37 16.57 23.03 -60.90
C VAL A 37 16.39 21.49 -60.97
N PRO A 38 15.19 20.86 -60.90
CA PRO A 38 13.93 21.19 -60.22
C PRO A 38 13.59 20.16 -59.11
N ASP A 39 13.57 20.60 -57.84
CA ASP A 39 13.07 19.81 -56.69
C ASP A 39 11.70 19.19 -56.96
N ASP A 40 10.86 19.88 -57.74
CA ASP A 40 9.49 19.47 -58.03
C ASP A 40 9.39 18.06 -58.62
N LYS A 41 10.33 17.61 -59.46
CA LYS A 41 10.20 16.29 -60.12
C LYS A 41 10.58 15.11 -59.23
N VAL A 42 11.56 15.31 -58.35
CA VAL A 42 11.96 14.30 -57.35
C VAL A 42 10.87 14.21 -56.29
N LEU A 43 10.40 15.36 -55.79
CA LEU A 43 9.31 15.43 -54.82
C LEU A 43 7.97 14.93 -55.40
N GLU A 44 7.69 15.16 -56.68
CA GLU A 44 6.52 14.61 -57.38
C GLU A 44 6.62 13.09 -57.53
N HIS A 45 7.80 12.55 -57.83
CA HIS A 45 8.02 11.09 -57.86
C HIS A 45 7.86 10.47 -56.46
N MET A 46 8.44 11.07 -55.43
CA MET A 46 8.30 10.61 -54.05
C MET A 46 6.83 10.66 -53.61
N GLY A 47 6.15 11.81 -53.80
CA GLY A 47 4.74 11.95 -53.46
C GLY A 47 3.85 10.92 -54.14
N LYS A 48 4.10 10.65 -55.43
CA LYS A 48 3.38 9.61 -56.17
C LYS A 48 3.67 8.20 -55.63
N ASN A 49 4.92 7.89 -55.31
CA ASN A 49 5.27 6.59 -54.72
C ASN A 49 4.59 6.39 -53.35
N ILE A 50 4.51 7.44 -52.54
CA ILE A 50 3.79 7.42 -51.25
C ILE A 50 2.30 7.15 -51.50
N ASP A 51 1.65 7.90 -52.38
CA ASP A 51 0.22 7.72 -52.64
C ASP A 51 -0.09 6.34 -53.24
N ASP A 52 0.75 5.84 -54.13
CA ASP A 52 0.60 4.52 -54.73
C ASP A 52 0.87 3.40 -53.70
N TYR A 53 1.77 3.61 -52.74
CA TYR A 53 1.97 2.73 -51.61
C TYR A 53 0.72 2.67 -50.71
N PHE A 54 0.15 3.82 -50.35
CA PHE A 54 -1.10 3.90 -49.57
C PHE A 54 -2.26 3.19 -50.29
N LYS A 55 -2.46 3.42 -51.59
CA LYS A 55 -3.52 2.75 -52.37
C LYS A 55 -3.34 1.23 -52.37
N LYS A 56 -2.12 0.76 -52.60
CA LYS A 56 -1.85 -0.66 -52.85
C LYS A 56 -1.80 -1.48 -51.57
N HIS A 57 -1.20 -0.96 -50.51
CA HIS A 57 -1.00 -1.69 -49.25
C HIS A 57 -2.14 -1.50 -48.26
N LEU A 58 -2.92 -0.42 -48.35
CA LEU A 58 -4.10 -0.18 -47.51
C LEU A 58 -5.42 -0.38 -48.25
N GLY A 59 -5.40 -0.66 -49.57
CA GLY A 59 -6.60 -0.88 -50.38
C GLY A 59 -7.47 0.37 -50.54
N LEU A 60 -6.89 1.56 -50.41
CA LEU A 60 -7.62 2.83 -50.39
C LEU A 60 -7.95 3.34 -51.79
N SER A 61 -9.03 4.10 -51.89
CA SER A 61 -9.34 4.89 -53.09
C SER A 61 -8.28 5.99 -53.28
N PRO A 62 -8.07 6.51 -54.50
CA PRO A 62 -7.06 7.54 -54.73
C PRO A 62 -7.23 8.79 -53.84
N ASP A 63 -8.47 9.25 -53.68
CA ASP A 63 -8.79 10.44 -52.88
C ASP A 63 -8.58 10.19 -51.38
N ASP A 64 -8.84 8.96 -50.91
CA ASP A 64 -8.62 8.59 -49.50
C ASP A 64 -7.14 8.36 -49.20
N ALA A 65 -6.36 7.84 -50.16
CA ALA A 65 -4.92 7.67 -50.02
C ALA A 65 -4.20 9.03 -49.92
N GLU A 66 -4.54 9.97 -50.82
CA GLU A 66 -3.99 11.33 -50.80
C GLU A 66 -4.38 12.08 -49.52
N ARG A 67 -5.64 11.97 -49.09
CA ARG A 67 -6.10 12.55 -47.83
C ARG A 67 -5.36 11.97 -46.63
N LEU A 68 -5.26 10.64 -46.54
CA LEU A 68 -4.63 9.98 -45.40
C LEU A 68 -3.12 10.22 -45.36
N HIS A 69 -2.46 10.23 -46.51
CA HIS A 69 -1.07 10.66 -46.64
C HIS A 69 -0.90 12.07 -46.08
N LYS A 70 -1.71 13.04 -46.53
CA LYS A 70 -1.62 14.43 -46.07
C LYS A 70 -1.89 14.56 -44.58
N ASP A 71 -2.90 13.87 -44.06
CA ASP A 71 -3.25 13.87 -42.64
C ASP A 71 -2.12 13.29 -41.80
N TYR A 72 -1.51 12.18 -42.21
CA TYR A 72 -0.37 11.57 -41.50
C TYR A 72 0.89 12.42 -41.58
N SER A 73 1.21 12.99 -42.74
CA SER A 73 2.33 13.92 -42.89
C SER A 73 2.15 15.16 -42.02
N GLN A 74 0.94 15.71 -41.92
CA GLN A 74 0.65 16.88 -41.10
C GLN A 74 0.63 16.56 -39.61
N GLN A 75 0.08 15.41 -39.22
CA GLN A 75 -0.10 15.02 -37.81
C GLN A 75 1.19 14.46 -37.18
N TYR A 76 1.99 13.74 -37.95
CA TYR A 76 3.17 13.02 -37.45
C TYR A 76 4.50 13.54 -38.02
N GLY A 77 4.46 14.53 -38.91
CA GLY A 77 5.64 15.12 -39.56
C GLY A 77 6.14 14.35 -40.80
N GLN A 78 5.82 13.07 -40.92
CA GLN A 78 6.02 12.22 -42.11
C GLN A 78 4.93 11.15 -42.20
N ALA A 79 4.49 10.82 -43.42
CA ALA A 79 3.43 9.84 -43.67
C ALA A 79 3.70 8.45 -43.07
N ILE A 80 4.96 8.01 -43.11
CA ILE A 80 5.38 6.68 -42.64
C ILE A 80 5.15 6.47 -41.14
N GLU A 81 5.27 7.53 -40.33
CA GLU A 81 5.05 7.43 -38.89
C GLU A 81 3.58 7.10 -38.58
N GLY A 82 2.64 7.60 -39.40
CA GLY A 82 1.24 7.21 -39.32
C GLY A 82 1.00 5.77 -39.78
N LEU A 83 1.70 5.31 -40.83
CA LEU A 83 1.60 3.95 -41.35
C LEU A 83 2.12 2.89 -40.36
N VAL A 84 3.28 3.12 -39.73
CA VAL A 84 3.87 2.20 -38.75
C VAL A 84 2.95 2.05 -37.54
N ARG A 85 2.42 3.18 -37.02
CA ARG A 85 1.62 3.21 -35.80
C ARG A 85 0.22 2.61 -35.97
N HIS A 86 -0.45 2.91 -37.08
CA HIS A 86 -1.86 2.56 -37.25
C HIS A 86 -2.07 1.34 -38.15
N HIS A 87 -1.07 0.97 -38.96
CA HIS A 87 -1.20 -0.09 -39.97
C HIS A 87 -0.08 -1.14 -39.92
N GLN A 88 0.80 -1.08 -38.90
CA GLN A 88 1.87 -2.06 -38.66
C GLN A 88 2.80 -2.30 -39.86
N ILE A 89 3.02 -1.25 -40.64
CA ILE A 89 3.87 -1.30 -41.83
C ILE A 89 5.35 -1.27 -41.43
N ASP A 90 6.16 -2.09 -42.09
CA ASP A 90 7.62 -2.09 -41.94
C ASP A 90 8.21 -0.85 -42.64
N ALA A 91 8.89 0.00 -41.87
CA ALA A 91 9.48 1.23 -42.34
C ALA A 91 10.58 1.00 -43.41
N LEU A 92 11.32 -0.11 -43.34
CA LEU A 92 12.38 -0.42 -44.31
C LEU A 92 11.80 -0.86 -45.65
N GLU A 93 10.70 -1.62 -45.63
CA GLU A 93 9.98 -2.03 -46.86
C GLU A 93 9.28 -0.85 -47.53
N TYR A 94 8.74 0.08 -46.74
CA TYR A 94 8.22 1.35 -47.23
C TYR A 94 9.34 2.17 -47.89
N ASN A 95 10.48 2.35 -47.23
CA ASN A 95 11.60 3.14 -47.77
C ASN A 95 12.09 2.60 -49.12
N ALA A 96 12.23 1.27 -49.22
CA ALA A 96 12.65 0.59 -50.45
C ALA A 96 11.70 0.84 -51.65
N LYS A 97 10.42 1.16 -51.38
CA LYS A 97 9.39 1.38 -52.40
C LYS A 97 9.05 2.83 -52.64
N VAL A 98 9.55 3.73 -51.81
CA VAL A 98 9.25 5.17 -51.88
C VAL A 98 10.50 5.96 -52.22
N ASP A 99 11.44 6.05 -51.29
CA ASP A 99 12.62 6.92 -51.40
C ASP A 99 13.71 6.25 -52.25
N ASP A 100 14.01 4.97 -52.01
CA ASP A 100 15.01 4.22 -52.79
C ASP A 100 14.52 3.88 -54.21
N ALA A 101 13.21 3.99 -54.44
CA ALA A 101 12.58 3.72 -55.73
C ALA A 101 12.61 4.93 -56.67
N VAL A 102 13.11 6.09 -56.22
CA VAL A 102 13.24 7.28 -57.06
C VAL A 102 14.41 7.11 -58.04
N PRO A 103 14.21 7.26 -59.36
CA PRO A 103 15.28 7.10 -60.36
C PRO A 103 16.20 8.33 -60.38
N LEU A 104 16.99 8.52 -59.33
CA LEU A 104 17.82 9.71 -59.13
C LEU A 104 18.86 9.89 -60.24
N ASP A 105 19.39 8.82 -60.81
CA ASP A 105 20.36 8.86 -61.92
C ASP A 105 19.79 9.49 -63.20
N ASP A 106 18.47 9.40 -63.40
CA ASP A 106 17.76 9.98 -64.55
C ASP A 106 17.29 11.41 -64.26
N LEU A 107 17.01 11.72 -62.98
CA LEU A 107 16.45 12.99 -62.53
C LEU A 107 17.50 14.03 -62.17
N ILE A 108 18.65 13.62 -61.63
CA ILE A 108 19.74 14.49 -61.18
C ILE A 108 20.92 14.33 -62.13
N LYS A 109 21.20 15.38 -62.91
CA LYS A 109 22.37 15.42 -63.79
C LYS A 109 23.49 16.23 -63.14
N PRO A 110 24.78 15.87 -63.38
CA PRO A 110 25.91 16.67 -62.91
C PRO A 110 25.77 18.14 -63.33
N ASN A 111 25.59 19.03 -62.36
CA ASN A 111 25.44 20.46 -62.61
C ASN A 111 26.82 21.11 -62.61
N ALA A 112 27.41 21.23 -63.81
CA ALA A 112 28.73 21.84 -64.00
C ALA A 112 28.80 23.30 -63.51
N GLN A 113 27.68 24.02 -63.54
CA GLN A 113 27.60 25.41 -63.07
C GLN A 113 27.60 25.50 -61.54
N LEU A 114 26.88 24.60 -60.86
CA LEU A 114 26.92 24.47 -59.40
C LEU A 114 28.29 23.97 -58.93
N ARG A 115 28.89 23.01 -59.66
CA ARG A 115 30.25 22.54 -59.38
C ARG A 115 31.25 23.68 -59.50
N GLN A 116 31.22 24.43 -60.59
CA GLN A 116 32.08 25.59 -60.79
C GLN A 116 31.81 26.67 -59.74
N PHE A 117 30.55 26.95 -59.38
CA PHE A 117 30.19 27.89 -58.33
C PHE A 117 30.77 27.48 -56.96
N LEU A 118 30.70 26.19 -56.61
CA LEU A 118 31.29 25.65 -55.37
C LEU A 118 32.83 25.66 -55.41
N GLU A 119 33.44 25.42 -56.58
CA GLU A 119 34.88 25.49 -56.80
C GLU A 119 35.41 26.94 -56.82
N ASP A 120 34.56 27.91 -57.19
CA ASP A 120 34.85 29.35 -57.19
C ASP A 120 34.72 29.98 -55.79
N ILE A 121 34.22 29.23 -54.79
CA ILE A 121 34.20 29.67 -53.39
C ILE A 121 35.63 29.73 -52.88
N ASP A 122 36.10 30.95 -52.60
CA ASP A 122 37.38 31.20 -51.93
C ASP A 122 37.32 30.65 -50.50
N THR A 123 37.75 29.40 -50.34
CA THR A 123 37.79 28.67 -49.05
C THR A 123 38.70 29.32 -48.01
N SER A 124 39.50 30.33 -48.40
CA SER A 124 40.27 31.16 -47.47
C SER A 124 39.45 32.29 -46.80
N LYS A 125 38.24 32.59 -47.30
CA LYS A 125 37.37 33.68 -46.80
C LYS A 125 36.09 33.19 -46.11
N VAL A 126 35.60 32.00 -46.45
CA VAL A 126 34.47 31.35 -45.76
C VAL A 126 34.91 29.93 -45.39
N PRO A 127 35.48 29.70 -44.20
CA PRO A 127 35.92 28.38 -43.81
C PRO A 127 34.69 27.47 -43.62
N PHE A 128 34.56 26.46 -44.48
CA PHE A 128 33.58 25.40 -44.30
C PHE A 128 34.05 24.50 -43.16
N VAL A 129 33.53 24.74 -41.96
CA VAL A 129 33.89 24.00 -40.75
C VAL A 129 32.96 22.79 -40.63
N CYS A 130 33.46 21.61 -40.99
CA CYS A 130 32.74 20.34 -40.88
C CYS A 130 33.64 19.23 -40.31
N LYS A 131 33.05 18.10 -39.90
CA LYS A 131 33.84 16.91 -39.54
C LYS A 131 34.63 16.43 -40.78
N PRO A 132 35.90 15.97 -40.65
CA PRO A 132 36.63 15.71 -39.41
C PRO A 132 37.55 16.87 -38.96
N HIS A 133 37.34 18.10 -39.44
CA HIS A 133 38.22 19.23 -39.10
C HIS A 133 38.13 19.59 -37.61
N LYS A 134 39.29 19.81 -36.97
CA LYS A 134 39.42 20.13 -35.54
C LYS A 134 38.58 21.33 -35.14
N GLU A 135 38.48 22.32 -36.01
CA GLU A 135 37.69 23.54 -35.83
C GLU A 135 36.21 23.24 -35.57
N MET A 136 35.67 22.15 -36.12
CA MET A 136 34.28 21.72 -35.92
C MET A 136 34.06 21.18 -34.50
N PHE A 137 34.98 20.38 -33.99
CA PHE A 137 34.93 19.88 -32.62
C PHE A 137 35.13 21.01 -31.60
N MET A 138 36.05 21.95 -31.86
CA MET A 138 36.23 23.13 -31.01
C MET A 138 35.01 24.05 -31.03
N LYS A 139 34.33 24.16 -32.17
CA LYS A 139 33.04 24.86 -32.27
C LYS A 139 31.97 24.17 -31.42
N ALA A 140 31.86 22.84 -31.51
CA ALA A 140 30.92 22.06 -30.71
C ALA A 140 31.17 22.20 -29.20
N MET A 141 32.44 22.22 -28.75
CA MET A 141 32.79 22.48 -27.34
C MET A 141 32.29 23.86 -26.88
N ARG A 142 32.54 24.91 -27.68
CA ARG A 142 32.10 26.28 -27.35
C ARG A 142 30.58 26.38 -27.26
N GLU A 143 29.87 25.74 -28.18
CA GLU A 143 28.39 25.76 -28.20
C GLU A 143 27.78 24.91 -27.08
N ALA A 144 28.43 23.82 -26.68
CA ALA A 144 28.04 23.00 -25.54
C ALA A 144 28.47 23.62 -24.18
N GLY A 145 29.20 24.74 -24.18
CA GLY A 145 29.69 25.39 -22.96
C GLY A 145 30.77 24.59 -22.22
N VAL A 146 31.51 23.72 -22.92
CA VAL A 146 32.55 22.87 -22.32
C VAL A 146 33.93 23.47 -22.58
N SER A 147 34.71 23.66 -21.51
CA SER A 147 36.05 24.25 -21.61
C SER A 147 37.17 23.22 -21.53
N ASP A 148 36.93 22.08 -20.88
CA ASP A 148 37.87 20.97 -20.74
C ASP A 148 37.62 19.85 -21.76
N VAL A 149 38.57 19.64 -22.66
CA VAL A 149 38.50 18.65 -23.75
C VAL A 149 38.51 17.20 -23.25
N SER A 150 39.10 16.93 -22.09
CA SER A 150 39.17 15.58 -21.51
C SER A 150 37.80 15.02 -21.14
N ARG A 151 36.78 15.89 -21.13
CA ARG A 151 35.40 15.60 -20.77
C ARG A 151 34.48 15.38 -21.96
N CYS A 152 35.00 15.53 -23.17
CA CYS A 152 34.23 15.38 -24.40
C CYS A 152 34.37 13.94 -24.91
N TYR A 153 33.24 13.25 -25.01
CA TYR A 153 33.15 11.89 -25.54
C TYR A 153 32.37 11.90 -26.85
N PHE A 154 32.86 11.21 -27.88
CA PHE A 154 32.28 11.21 -29.23
C PHE A 154 31.98 9.80 -29.71
N ILE A 155 30.80 9.57 -30.28
CA ILE A 155 30.45 8.30 -30.93
C ILE A 155 29.93 8.60 -32.32
N ASP A 156 30.51 7.95 -33.33
CA ASP A 156 30.18 8.15 -34.75
C ASP A 156 30.52 6.85 -35.52
N ASP A 157 29.75 6.56 -36.56
CA ASP A 157 29.94 5.44 -37.47
C ASP A 157 31.06 5.72 -38.49
N SER A 158 31.38 6.99 -38.74
CA SER A 158 32.44 7.38 -39.66
C SER A 158 33.82 7.28 -39.01
N HIS A 159 34.63 6.37 -39.54
CA HIS A 159 36.05 6.24 -39.19
C HIS A 159 36.80 7.59 -39.21
N LYS A 160 36.60 8.41 -40.25
CA LYS A 160 37.31 9.69 -40.40
C LYS A 160 36.89 10.71 -39.32
N ASN A 161 35.62 10.73 -38.94
CA ASN A 161 35.12 11.61 -37.89
C ASN A 161 35.68 11.21 -36.52
N CYS A 162 35.74 9.91 -36.24
CA CYS A 162 36.34 9.39 -35.00
C CYS A 162 37.83 9.72 -34.88
N VAL A 163 38.59 9.60 -35.98
CA VAL A 163 39.99 10.04 -36.03
C VAL A 163 40.10 11.55 -35.79
N GLY A 164 39.27 12.36 -36.47
CA GLY A 164 39.26 13.81 -36.27
C GLY A 164 38.92 14.25 -34.85
N ALA A 165 37.99 13.57 -34.20
CA ALA A 165 37.62 13.81 -32.81
C ALA A 165 38.78 13.46 -31.85
N LYS A 166 39.44 12.32 -32.08
CA LYS A 166 40.62 11.92 -31.32
C LYS A 166 41.77 12.93 -31.48
N ASP A 167 42.04 13.41 -32.69
CA ASP A 167 43.07 14.42 -32.97
C ASP A 167 42.70 15.80 -32.38
N ALA A 168 41.40 16.08 -32.22
CA ALA A 168 40.91 17.23 -31.48
C ALA A 168 41.07 17.10 -29.96
N GLY A 169 41.44 15.92 -29.45
CA GLY A 169 41.67 15.61 -28.04
C GLY A 169 40.46 15.02 -27.31
N TRP A 170 39.36 14.74 -28.02
CA TRP A 170 38.18 14.11 -27.45
C TRP A 170 38.40 12.59 -27.27
N THR A 171 37.62 11.98 -26.39
CA THR A 171 37.54 10.53 -26.27
C THR A 171 36.56 9.99 -27.32
N ALA A 172 37.05 9.43 -28.42
CA ALA A 172 36.20 8.93 -29.51
C ALA A 172 35.98 7.42 -29.44
N ILE A 173 34.78 6.98 -29.78
CA ILE A 173 34.33 5.58 -29.80
C ILE A 173 33.76 5.32 -31.18
N HIS A 174 34.41 4.43 -31.94
CA HIS A 174 33.95 4.11 -33.29
C HIS A 174 32.90 3.01 -33.25
N PHE A 175 31.70 3.33 -33.74
CA PHE A 175 30.61 2.38 -33.88
C PHE A 175 30.77 1.63 -35.21
N VAL A 176 31.01 0.32 -35.16
CA VAL A 176 31.16 -0.53 -36.35
C VAL A 176 29.85 -1.30 -36.56
N GLU A 177 29.10 -0.96 -37.59
CA GLU A 177 27.83 -1.61 -37.90
C GLU A 177 27.94 -3.13 -38.04
N GLU A 178 26.86 -3.80 -37.68
CA GLU A 178 26.73 -5.24 -37.76
C GLU A 178 26.79 -5.70 -39.23
N GLY A 179 27.66 -6.67 -39.52
CA GLY A 179 27.92 -7.13 -40.90
C GLY A 179 29.11 -6.46 -41.61
N LEU A 180 29.65 -5.35 -41.10
CA LEU A 180 30.89 -4.76 -41.61
C LEU A 180 32.14 -5.38 -40.96
N SER A 181 33.20 -5.55 -41.75
CA SER A 181 34.50 -6.00 -41.24
C SER A 181 35.13 -4.91 -40.39
N VAL A 182 35.67 -5.29 -39.22
CA VAL A 182 36.38 -4.35 -38.36
C VAL A 182 37.58 -3.80 -39.12
N PRO A 183 37.78 -2.46 -39.19
CA PRO A 183 38.92 -1.90 -39.90
C PRO A 183 40.24 -2.30 -39.21
N ASP A 184 41.24 -2.71 -40.01
CA ASP A 184 42.55 -3.19 -39.52
C ASP A 184 43.28 -2.16 -38.65
N THR A 185 43.06 -0.88 -38.92
CA THR A 185 43.53 0.22 -38.08
C THR A 185 42.35 0.77 -37.27
N PRO A 186 42.42 0.80 -35.94
CA PRO A 186 41.35 1.38 -35.13
C PRO A 186 41.22 2.90 -35.36
N ALA A 187 39.99 3.36 -35.60
CA ALA A 187 39.70 4.79 -35.79
C ALA A 187 39.97 5.63 -34.52
N SER A 188 39.90 5.02 -33.34
CA SER A 188 40.05 5.69 -32.06
C SER A 188 40.43 4.71 -30.92
N GLN A 189 40.36 5.17 -29.67
CA GLN A 189 40.72 4.42 -28.46
C GLN A 189 39.82 3.20 -28.21
N HIS A 190 38.55 3.26 -28.62
CA HIS A 190 37.56 2.22 -28.40
C HIS A 190 36.73 1.99 -29.65
N GLN A 191 36.33 0.74 -29.87
CA GLN A 191 35.40 0.35 -30.92
C GLN A 191 34.31 -0.52 -30.31
N ILE A 192 33.08 -0.33 -30.76
CA ILE A 192 31.92 -1.11 -30.32
C ILE A 192 31.11 -1.55 -31.54
N ARG A 193 30.41 -2.68 -31.43
CA ARG A 193 29.43 -3.12 -32.42
C ARG A 193 28.00 -2.87 -31.95
N HIS A 194 27.80 -2.81 -30.64
CA HIS A 194 26.52 -2.49 -30.03
C HIS A 194 26.69 -1.38 -28.98
N LEU A 195 25.74 -0.45 -28.94
CA LEU A 195 25.74 0.64 -27.96
C LEU A 195 25.72 0.15 -26.50
N GLU A 196 25.22 -1.06 -26.24
CA GLU A 196 25.20 -1.67 -24.89
C GLU A 196 26.61 -1.91 -24.34
N GLU A 197 27.62 -2.09 -25.20
CA GLU A 197 29.02 -2.25 -24.79
C GLU A 197 29.57 -1.00 -24.08
N LEU A 198 28.94 0.17 -24.25
CA LEU A 198 29.28 1.38 -23.52
C LEU A 198 29.13 1.24 -22.01
N ARG A 199 28.22 0.37 -21.53
CA ARG A 199 28.05 0.12 -20.09
C ARG A 199 29.29 -0.50 -19.46
N SER A 200 30.02 -1.31 -20.24
CA SER A 200 31.28 -1.92 -19.81
C SER A 200 32.45 -0.96 -19.99
N LEU A 201 32.46 -0.17 -21.06
CA LEU A 201 33.55 0.79 -21.36
C LEU A 201 33.53 2.02 -20.44
N TYR A 202 32.35 2.53 -20.13
CA TYR A 202 32.14 3.72 -19.30
C TYR A 202 31.00 3.50 -18.29
N PRO A 203 31.16 2.59 -17.31
CA PRO A 203 30.11 2.28 -16.34
C PRO A 203 29.63 3.51 -15.56
N GLY A 204 30.50 4.49 -15.33
CA GLY A 204 30.17 5.75 -14.65
C GLY A 204 29.28 6.73 -15.45
N PHE A 205 29.01 6.47 -16.74
CA PHE A 205 28.05 7.27 -17.53
C PHE A 205 26.61 6.85 -17.29
N PHE A 206 26.41 5.62 -16.87
CA PHE A 206 25.10 5.07 -16.64
C PHE A 206 24.80 5.22 -15.16
N ARG A 207 23.64 5.80 -14.84
CA ARG A 207 23.12 5.68 -13.48
C ARG A 207 23.02 4.18 -13.19
N THR A 208 23.40 3.76 -12.00
CA THR A 208 23.02 2.46 -11.43
C THR A 208 21.51 2.46 -11.13
N SER A 209 20.69 2.75 -12.13
CA SER A 209 19.24 2.58 -12.11
C SER A 209 19.02 1.09 -12.31
N VAL A 210 18.64 0.30 -11.29
CA VAL A 210 17.23 0.22 -10.89
C VAL A 210 17.02 0.25 -9.36
N ASP A 211 18.05 0.02 -8.53
CA ASP A 211 17.84 -0.28 -7.10
C ASP A 211 18.49 0.72 -6.12
N THR A 212 18.97 1.89 -6.55
CA THR A 212 19.66 2.83 -5.64
C THR A 212 18.73 3.43 -4.60
N TRP A 213 17.55 3.89 -4.99
CA TRP A 213 16.62 4.55 -4.05
C TRP A 213 16.16 3.61 -2.92
N ALA A 214 15.98 2.31 -3.22
CA ALA A 214 15.59 1.30 -2.23
C ALA A 214 16.72 1.02 -1.21
N ARG A 215 17.95 1.43 -1.51
CA ARG A 215 19.08 1.38 -0.58
C ARG A 215 19.21 2.67 0.23
N GLU A 216 18.60 3.76 -0.21
CA GLU A 216 18.73 5.07 0.43
C GLU A 216 17.68 5.23 1.51
N PHE A 217 18.12 5.50 2.73
CA PHE A 217 17.23 5.62 3.87
C PHE A 217 17.64 6.74 4.83
N ARG A 218 16.68 7.17 5.64
CA ARG A 218 16.84 8.05 6.79
C ARG A 218 16.33 7.34 8.03
N ALA A 219 16.81 7.75 9.19
CA ALA A 219 16.35 7.31 10.48
C ALA A 219 15.66 8.45 11.23
N ILE A 220 14.53 8.16 11.86
CA ILE A 220 14.06 8.91 13.03
C ILE A 220 14.57 8.17 14.27
N TRP A 221 15.15 8.87 15.23
CA TRP A 221 15.83 8.22 16.34
C TRP A 221 15.85 9.05 17.61
N ILE A 222 16.04 8.35 18.73
CA ILE A 222 16.27 8.95 20.05
C ILE A 222 17.55 8.37 20.67
N GLN A 223 17.99 9.00 21.76
CA GLN A 223 19.07 8.50 22.60
C GLN A 223 18.53 8.13 24.00
N GLY A 224 18.87 6.94 24.49
CA GLY A 224 18.33 6.38 25.72
C GLY A 224 16.81 6.30 25.68
N ASN A 225 16.16 6.80 26.73
CA ASN A 225 14.70 6.89 26.88
C ASN A 225 14.17 8.33 26.71
N ASN A 226 14.88 9.19 25.97
CA ASN A 226 14.49 10.59 25.82
C ASN A 226 13.49 10.80 24.67
N PHE A 227 12.24 10.39 24.89
CA PHE A 227 11.14 10.47 23.90
C PHE A 227 10.76 11.91 23.49
N ASP A 228 11.22 12.91 24.22
CA ASP A 228 10.98 14.32 23.89
C ASP A 228 12.03 14.90 22.93
N HIS A 229 13.09 14.16 22.64
CA HIS A 229 14.20 14.61 21.79
C HIS A 229 14.41 13.68 20.59
N VAL A 230 13.36 13.54 19.76
CA VAL A 230 13.43 12.81 18.49
C VAL A 230 14.20 13.61 17.45
N LYS A 231 15.13 12.94 16.75
CA LYS A 231 15.99 13.52 15.72
C LYS A 231 15.79 12.81 14.39
N LEU A 232 16.00 13.56 13.30
CA LEU A 232 16.05 13.04 11.94
C LEU A 232 17.52 12.96 11.48
N SER A 233 17.89 11.86 10.83
CA SER A 233 19.21 11.70 10.23
C SER A 233 19.30 12.28 8.80
N GLY A 234 20.53 12.43 8.32
CA GLY A 234 20.80 12.55 6.89
C GLY A 234 20.54 11.25 6.14
N VAL A 235 20.85 11.23 4.84
CA VAL A 235 20.64 10.05 3.97
C VAL A 235 21.83 9.10 4.07
N ALA A 236 21.56 7.86 4.47
CA ALA A 236 22.48 6.75 4.40
C ALA A 236 22.15 5.84 3.20
N ALA A 237 23.08 4.96 2.85
CA ALA A 237 22.88 3.94 1.82
C ALA A 237 23.24 2.55 2.36
N GLY A 238 22.31 1.61 2.23
CA GLY A 238 22.47 0.23 2.67
C GLY A 238 23.31 -0.58 1.70
N ASN A 239 24.18 -1.43 2.24
CA ASN A 239 24.92 -2.43 1.48
C ASN A 239 24.25 -3.80 1.69
N TRP A 240 23.64 -4.37 0.65
CA TRP A 240 23.00 -5.70 0.72
C TRP A 240 23.97 -6.82 1.09
N ASN A 241 25.28 -6.61 0.91
CA ASN A 241 26.32 -7.58 1.25
C ASN A 241 26.88 -7.38 2.68
N ASP A 242 26.48 -6.30 3.37
CA ASP A 242 26.89 -6.01 4.73
C ASP A 242 25.70 -5.41 5.52
N PRO A 243 24.91 -6.27 6.18
CA PRO A 243 23.77 -5.83 6.99
C PRO A 243 24.14 -4.89 8.13
N SER A 244 25.42 -4.81 8.54
CA SER A 244 25.85 -3.88 9.59
C SER A 244 26.01 -2.44 9.07
N ALA A 245 26.19 -2.26 7.76
CA ALA A 245 26.32 -0.94 7.14
C ALA A 245 25.03 -0.11 7.20
N SER A 246 23.86 -0.75 7.40
CA SER A 246 22.59 -0.02 7.57
C SER A 246 22.48 0.68 8.92
N ASN A 247 23.30 0.33 9.92
CA ASN A 247 23.25 0.91 11.26
C ASN A 247 23.89 2.31 11.37
N PHE A 248 24.57 2.81 10.33
CA PHE A 248 25.27 4.10 10.38
C PHE A 248 24.58 5.17 9.55
N VAL A 249 24.11 6.22 10.21
CA VAL A 249 23.47 7.37 9.54
C VAL A 249 24.19 8.69 9.84
N PRO A 250 24.18 9.66 8.90
CA PRO A 250 24.68 11.01 9.17
C PRO A 250 23.84 11.73 10.23
N VAL A 251 24.48 12.46 11.14
CA VAL A 251 23.78 13.23 12.18
C VAL A 251 23.06 14.45 11.60
N ASP A 252 23.69 15.16 10.65
CA ASP A 252 23.06 16.30 9.98
C ASP A 252 21.94 15.82 9.04
N PRO A 253 20.67 16.26 9.25
CA PRO A 253 19.55 15.88 8.39
C PRO A 253 19.72 16.29 6.91
N ASN A 254 20.62 17.22 6.60
CA ASN A 254 20.88 17.64 5.22
C ASN A 254 22.07 16.90 4.57
N ALA A 255 22.84 16.14 5.33
CA ALA A 255 23.97 15.39 4.80
C ALA A 255 23.52 14.15 4.01
N ARG A 256 24.33 13.74 3.04
CA ARG A 256 24.16 12.48 2.29
C ARG A 256 25.42 11.63 2.35
N TYR A 257 25.24 10.32 2.24
CA TYR A 257 26.33 9.34 2.25
C TYR A 257 27.35 9.54 1.12
N ASP A 258 26.92 10.06 -0.03
CA ASP A 258 27.74 10.33 -1.22
C ASP A 258 28.43 11.70 -1.20
N GLY A 259 28.11 12.54 -0.20
CA GLY A 259 28.77 13.83 0.03
C GLY A 259 29.90 13.81 1.06
N ARG A 260 30.29 12.64 1.57
CA ARG A 260 31.16 12.51 2.76
C ARG A 260 32.60 13.02 2.53
N GLN A 261 33.04 13.96 3.37
CA GLN A 261 34.46 14.09 3.73
C GLN A 261 34.79 12.96 4.71
N THR A 262 35.82 12.17 4.42
CA THR A 262 36.35 11.15 5.33
C THR A 262 37.46 11.75 6.19
N ASP A 263 37.64 11.26 7.42
CA ASP A 263 38.80 11.59 8.23
C ASP A 263 40.08 10.94 7.66
N HIS A 264 41.21 11.15 8.34
CA HIS A 264 42.51 10.63 7.92
C HIS A 264 42.59 9.09 7.86
N ASP A 265 41.67 8.40 8.54
CA ASP A 265 41.60 6.94 8.61
C ASP A 265 40.52 6.36 7.67
N GLY A 266 39.85 7.21 6.87
CA GLY A 266 38.84 6.79 5.90
C GLY A 266 37.44 6.61 6.51
N PHE A 267 37.24 7.00 7.77
CA PHE A 267 35.92 6.97 8.40
C PHE A 267 35.11 8.23 8.04
N PRO A 268 33.79 8.11 7.85
CA PRO A 268 32.91 9.26 7.67
C PRO A 268 33.02 10.24 8.85
N ILE A 269 33.29 11.51 8.56
CA ILE A 269 33.22 12.57 9.58
C ILE A 269 31.72 12.77 9.93
N GLU A 270 31.37 12.66 11.22
CA GLU A 270 30.04 12.92 11.83
C GLU A 270 28.88 11.93 11.51
N SER A 271 29.14 10.63 11.46
CA SER A 271 28.08 9.59 11.52
C SER A 271 27.84 9.07 12.94
N VAL A 272 26.60 8.68 13.23
CA VAL A 272 26.24 7.95 14.46
C VAL A 272 25.78 6.54 14.12
N GLU A 273 26.20 5.60 14.95
CA GLU A 273 25.60 4.26 14.99
C GLU A 273 24.23 4.35 15.66
N ILE A 274 23.24 3.76 15.01
CA ILE A 274 21.87 3.61 15.49
C ILE A 274 21.54 2.14 15.43
N SER A 275 21.14 1.59 16.57
CA SER A 275 20.52 0.28 16.61
C SER A 275 19.14 0.38 15.94
N ILE A 276 19.04 -0.14 14.72
CA ILE A 276 17.74 -0.38 14.08
C ILE A 276 17.07 -1.47 14.91
N VAL A 277 15.89 -1.18 15.45
CA VAL A 277 15.32 -2.02 16.50
C VAL A 277 15.01 -3.43 15.98
N ASN A 278 15.79 -4.38 16.47
CA ASN A 278 15.27 -5.65 16.99
C ASN A 278 15.56 -5.63 18.49
N LEU A 279 14.49 -5.61 19.31
CA LEU A 279 14.48 -5.53 20.78
C LEU A 279 14.70 -4.10 21.33
N LEU A 280 13.60 -3.43 21.69
CA LEU A 280 13.68 -2.35 22.67
C LEU A 280 14.32 -2.93 23.95
N HIS A 281 15.15 -2.18 24.66
CA HIS A 281 15.46 -2.53 26.04
C HIS A 281 14.55 -1.67 26.93
N PRO A 282 13.91 -2.18 27.99
CA PRO A 282 13.03 -1.37 28.84
C PRO A 282 13.76 -0.19 29.50
N ASN A 283 15.10 -0.28 29.61
CA ASN A 283 15.98 0.81 30.05
C ASN A 283 17.29 0.75 29.25
N PRO A 284 17.30 1.20 27.99
CA PRO A 284 18.54 1.20 27.22
C PRO A 284 19.54 2.15 27.90
N PRO A 285 20.84 1.80 27.94
CA PRO A 285 21.87 2.70 28.42
C PRO A 285 21.75 4.12 27.82
N PRO A 286 22.03 5.19 28.59
CA PRO A 286 21.86 6.57 28.12
C PRO A 286 22.63 6.93 26.84
N GLU A 287 23.65 6.17 26.49
CA GLU A 287 24.46 6.31 25.28
C GLU A 287 23.87 5.61 24.06
N TRP A 288 22.95 4.66 24.24
CA TRP A 288 22.35 3.91 23.13
C TRP A 288 21.46 4.80 22.28
N ARG A 289 21.54 4.62 20.97
CA ARG A 289 20.70 5.31 19.98
C ARG A 289 19.91 4.28 19.21
N TRP A 290 18.62 4.52 19.08
CA TRP A 290 17.73 3.58 18.41
C TRP A 290 16.57 4.31 17.73
N GLY A 291 15.98 3.66 16.73
CA GLY A 291 14.93 4.27 15.95
C GLY A 291 14.45 3.45 14.77
N PHE A 292 13.79 4.13 13.83
CA PHE A 292 13.08 3.53 12.70
C PHE A 292 13.60 4.10 11.38
N LEU A 293 13.69 3.24 10.37
CA LEU A 293 14.16 3.61 9.04
C LEU A 293 13.01 3.89 8.08
N PHE A 294 13.24 4.84 7.18
CA PHE A 294 12.36 5.19 6.07
C PHE A 294 13.20 5.35 4.81
N HIS A 295 12.74 4.83 3.67
CA HIS A 295 13.37 5.16 2.39
C HIS A 295 13.39 6.68 2.17
N ASP A 296 14.48 7.25 1.67
CA ASP A 296 14.60 8.71 1.43
C ASP A 296 13.51 9.21 0.48
N ALA A 297 13.17 8.41 -0.54
CA ALA A 297 12.10 8.73 -1.49
C ALA A 297 10.70 8.72 -0.82
N CYS A 298 10.40 7.72 0.00
CA CYS A 298 9.13 7.65 0.73
C CYS A 298 9.04 8.77 1.78
N TRP A 299 10.14 9.06 2.48
CA TRP A 299 10.22 10.18 3.42
C TRP A 299 9.97 11.53 2.73
N SER A 300 10.49 11.70 1.52
CA SER A 300 10.31 12.91 0.70
C SER A 300 8.86 13.08 0.25
N LEU A 301 8.18 11.99 -0.14
CA LEU A 301 6.74 12.00 -0.42
C LEU A 301 5.93 12.35 0.84
N LEU A 302 6.25 11.69 1.96
CA LEU A 302 5.59 11.91 3.24
C LEU A 302 5.74 13.35 3.76
N ASN A 303 6.83 14.05 3.44
CA ASN A 303 7.06 15.42 3.88
C ASN A 303 6.81 16.46 2.77
N PHE A 304 6.19 16.07 1.66
CA PHE A 304 6.03 16.93 0.49
C PHE A 304 5.07 18.11 0.77
N GLU A 305 3.82 17.82 1.16
CA GLU A 305 2.80 18.84 1.43
C GLU A 305 2.85 19.33 2.88
N GLN A 306 2.99 18.38 3.81
CA GLN A 306 2.95 18.62 5.24
C GLN A 306 4.17 18.00 5.90
N LYS A 307 4.87 18.79 6.73
CA LYS A 307 5.95 18.26 7.56
C LYS A 307 5.36 17.42 8.68
N VAL A 308 5.89 16.22 8.84
CA VAL A 308 5.51 15.30 9.90
C VAL A 308 6.13 15.74 11.23
N ASP A 309 5.35 15.69 12.30
CA ASP A 309 5.87 15.82 13.66
C ASP A 309 6.67 14.56 14.02
N LEU A 310 7.96 14.74 14.30
CA LEU A 310 8.87 13.62 14.57
C LEU A 310 8.51 12.89 15.87
N ARG A 311 7.98 13.59 16.87
CA ARG A 311 7.64 13.02 18.18
C ARG A 311 6.42 12.11 18.06
N ASP A 312 5.41 12.56 17.33
CA ASP A 312 4.19 11.78 17.10
C ASP A 312 4.46 10.58 16.20
N LEU A 313 5.23 10.77 15.11
CA LEU A 313 5.66 9.67 14.25
C LEU A 313 6.47 8.61 15.03
N PHE A 314 7.41 9.03 15.86
CA PHE A 314 8.22 8.10 16.64
C PHE A 314 7.36 7.31 17.64
N ARG A 315 6.44 7.98 18.34
CA ARG A 315 5.50 7.31 19.26
C ARG A 315 4.64 6.30 18.55
N LEU A 316 4.10 6.68 17.38
CA LEU A 316 3.32 5.79 16.54
C LEU A 316 4.12 4.52 16.21
N CYS A 317 5.34 4.66 15.68
CA CYS A 317 6.20 3.52 15.38
C CYS A 317 6.52 2.64 16.60
N VAL A 318 6.70 3.21 17.79
CA VAL A 318 6.95 2.44 19.03
C VAL A 318 5.73 1.63 19.46
N SER A 319 4.52 2.14 19.21
CA SER A 319 3.26 1.44 19.48
C SER A 319 2.81 0.47 18.38
N THR A 320 3.43 0.52 17.21
CA THR A 320 3.05 -0.28 16.04
C THR A 320 3.75 -1.65 16.07
N PRO A 321 3.01 -2.76 15.86
CA PRO A 321 3.61 -4.09 15.76
C PRO A 321 4.63 -4.18 14.63
N ILE A 322 5.66 -5.01 14.81
CA ILE A 322 6.72 -5.21 13.82
C ILE A 322 6.69 -6.68 13.40
N GLY A 323 6.42 -6.95 12.13
CA GLY A 323 6.43 -8.29 11.56
C GLY A 323 7.83 -8.92 11.52
N PRO A 324 7.92 -10.21 11.12
CA PRO A 324 9.18 -10.96 11.13
C PRO A 324 10.21 -10.38 10.14
N ASP A 325 9.73 -9.74 9.07
CA ASP A 325 10.55 -9.06 8.06
C ASP A 325 10.88 -7.60 8.41
N LEU A 326 10.69 -7.20 9.68
CA LEU A 326 10.87 -5.84 10.19
C LEU A 326 9.91 -4.79 9.61
N LEU A 327 8.81 -5.22 9.00
CA LEU A 327 7.75 -4.35 8.52
C LEU A 327 6.86 -3.88 9.67
N LEU A 328 6.56 -2.58 9.71
CA LEU A 328 5.64 -2.01 10.70
C LEU A 328 4.19 -2.23 10.24
N ASN A 329 3.36 -2.83 11.08
CA ASN A 329 1.96 -3.02 10.75
C ASN A 329 1.13 -1.77 11.08
N PHE A 330 1.09 -0.80 10.15
CA PHE A 330 0.23 0.38 10.27
C PHE A 330 -1.25 0.11 9.93
N GLY A 331 -1.62 -1.15 9.68
CA GLY A 331 -2.97 -1.56 9.29
C GLY A 331 -3.22 -1.55 7.80
N HIS A 332 -2.16 -1.71 7.00
CA HIS A 332 -2.25 -1.78 5.54
C HIS A 332 -1.21 -2.75 4.98
N ASP A 333 -1.47 -3.24 3.78
CA ASP A 333 -0.67 -4.20 3.00
C ASP A 333 0.52 -3.55 2.26
N TYR A 334 0.80 -2.27 2.53
CA TYR A 334 1.76 -1.46 1.80
C TYR A 334 1.48 -1.44 0.28
N GLY A 335 0.22 -1.50 -0.15
CA GLY A 335 -0.19 -1.56 -1.54
C GLY A 335 0.34 -2.84 -2.21
N ASP A 336 -0.14 -4.00 -1.75
CA ASP A 336 0.25 -5.33 -2.25
C ASP A 336 1.74 -5.70 -2.07
N ALA A 337 2.47 -5.01 -1.19
CA ALA A 337 3.87 -5.33 -0.90
C ALA A 337 4.04 -6.24 0.32
N ALA A 338 2.99 -6.38 1.10
CA ALA A 338 2.89 -7.18 2.31
C ALA A 338 1.49 -7.79 2.38
N SER A 339 1.30 -8.80 3.21
CA SER A 339 -0.02 -9.35 3.53
C SER A 339 -0.13 -9.71 4.99
N ILE A 340 -1.37 -9.87 5.43
CA ILE A 340 -1.66 -10.35 6.78
C ILE A 340 -1.56 -11.88 6.78
N ASN A 341 -0.66 -12.37 7.62
CA ASN A 341 -0.59 -13.75 8.05
C ASN A 341 -1.04 -13.84 9.52
N TYR A 342 -1.04 -15.04 10.10
CA TYR A 342 -1.50 -15.27 11.46
C TYR A 342 -0.49 -16.10 12.23
N GLU A 343 -0.07 -15.63 13.40
CA GLU A 343 0.61 -16.48 14.39
C GLU A 343 -0.37 -16.85 15.50
N GLY A 344 -1.01 -18.01 15.37
CA GLY A 344 -2.10 -18.42 16.24
C GLY A 344 -3.35 -17.57 16.03
N GLY A 345 -3.70 -16.74 17.03
CA GLY A 345 -4.83 -15.80 16.97
C GLY A 345 -4.42 -14.34 16.76
N ILE A 346 -3.16 -14.09 16.40
CA ILE A 346 -2.59 -12.76 16.24
C ILE A 346 -2.32 -12.51 14.75
N GLU A 347 -2.87 -11.43 14.22
CA GLU A 347 -2.55 -10.93 12.87
C GLU A 347 -1.13 -10.39 12.84
N VAL A 348 -0.35 -10.85 11.86
CA VAL A 348 1.04 -10.50 11.67
C VAL A 348 1.24 -10.08 10.22
N LEU A 349 1.73 -8.87 10.00
CA LEU A 349 2.08 -8.40 8.67
C LEU A 349 3.41 -9.02 8.22
N VAL A 350 3.42 -9.65 7.05
CA VAL A 350 4.60 -10.29 6.45
C VAL A 350 4.86 -9.75 5.05
N SER A 351 6.11 -9.79 4.60
CA SER A 351 6.46 -9.43 3.23
C SER A 351 5.90 -10.47 2.26
N GLU A 352 5.27 -10.01 1.17
CA GLU A 352 4.88 -10.90 0.05
C GLU A 352 6.10 -11.50 -0.66
N PHE A 353 7.26 -10.85 -0.53
CA PHE A 353 8.47 -11.22 -1.25
C PHE A 353 9.54 -11.74 -0.29
N LYS A 354 9.89 -13.03 -0.44
CA LYS A 354 10.93 -13.70 0.36
C LYS A 354 12.35 -13.32 -0.07
N SER A 355 12.51 -12.78 -1.28
CA SER A 355 13.79 -12.30 -1.81
C SER A 355 13.63 -10.98 -2.56
N PRO A 356 14.62 -10.06 -2.50
CA PRO A 356 14.61 -8.82 -3.30
C PRO A 356 14.48 -9.06 -4.82
N ARG A 357 14.85 -10.25 -5.29
CA ARG A 357 14.73 -10.64 -6.71
C ARG A 357 13.30 -10.93 -7.14
N ASP A 358 12.44 -11.30 -6.19
CA ASP A 358 11.04 -11.65 -6.44
C ASP A 358 10.16 -10.39 -6.48
N VAL A 359 10.68 -9.25 -6.00
CA VAL A 359 9.96 -7.98 -5.97
C VAL A 359 9.69 -7.49 -7.41
N PRO A 360 8.41 -7.24 -7.78
CA PRO A 360 8.03 -6.75 -9.09
C PRO A 360 8.78 -5.48 -9.46
N GLU A 361 9.10 -5.33 -10.75
CA GLU A 361 9.90 -4.20 -11.21
C GLU A 361 9.26 -2.84 -10.93
N THR A 362 7.92 -2.76 -10.95
CA THR A 362 7.17 -1.56 -10.55
C THR A 362 7.52 -1.14 -9.13
N LEU A 363 7.49 -2.05 -8.16
CA LEU A 363 7.83 -1.77 -6.75
C LEU A 363 9.30 -1.38 -6.57
N ARG A 364 10.18 -1.84 -7.47
CA ARG A 364 11.60 -1.47 -7.49
C ARG A 364 11.90 -0.11 -8.12
N THR A 365 10.93 0.54 -8.78
CA THR A 365 11.15 1.87 -9.38
C THR A 365 11.00 3.01 -8.37
N ASN A 366 11.75 4.10 -8.53
CA ASN A 366 11.68 5.23 -7.58
C ASN A 366 10.30 5.93 -7.65
N PRO A 367 9.52 5.99 -6.55
CA PRO A 367 8.18 6.61 -6.55
C PRO A 367 8.21 8.14 -6.46
N PHE A 368 9.36 8.75 -6.15
CA PHE A 368 9.50 10.20 -6.01
C PHE A 368 10.19 10.82 -7.24
N GLU A 369 11.38 10.33 -7.60
CA GLU A 369 12.13 10.83 -8.74
C GLU A 369 11.71 10.16 -10.05
N ILE A 370 10.71 10.74 -10.73
CA ILE A 370 10.15 10.17 -11.96
C ILE A 370 10.56 11.01 -13.19
N PRO A 371 11.51 10.56 -14.04
CA PRO A 371 11.93 11.32 -15.23
C PRO A 371 10.80 11.56 -16.24
N ALA A 372 9.90 10.59 -16.40
CA ALA A 372 8.73 10.68 -17.28
C ALA A 372 7.79 11.81 -16.86
N LEU A 373 7.57 11.99 -15.56
CA LEU A 373 6.77 13.09 -15.01
C LEU A 373 7.41 14.45 -15.30
N LYS A 374 8.73 14.58 -15.05
CA LYS A 374 9.48 15.81 -15.39
C LYS A 374 9.34 16.16 -16.87
N LYS A 375 9.41 15.15 -17.73
CA LYS A 375 9.19 15.30 -19.18
C LYS A 375 7.77 15.75 -19.48
N ALA A 376 6.74 15.10 -18.92
CA ALA A 376 5.34 15.48 -19.11
C ALA A 376 5.08 16.94 -18.72
N ILE A 377 5.58 17.38 -17.57
CA ILE A 377 5.44 18.78 -17.11
C ILE A 377 6.10 19.74 -18.12
N SER A 378 7.31 19.46 -18.59
CA SER A 378 7.99 20.32 -19.57
C SER A 378 7.29 20.39 -20.94
N PHE A 379 6.69 19.29 -21.40
CA PHE A 379 6.00 19.24 -22.70
C PHE A 379 4.59 19.85 -22.66
N ALA A 380 3.91 19.80 -21.51
CA ALA A 380 2.63 20.45 -21.31
C ALA A 380 2.66 21.96 -21.67
N ALA A 381 3.75 22.65 -21.31
CA ALA A 381 3.95 24.06 -21.65
C ALA A 381 3.99 24.33 -23.16
N ARG A 382 4.45 23.36 -23.97
CA ARG A 382 4.51 23.48 -25.44
C ARG A 382 3.14 23.25 -26.07
N MET A 383 2.37 22.27 -25.58
CA MET A 383 1.04 21.93 -26.12
C MET A 383 0.01 23.06 -25.94
N GLN A 384 0.24 23.97 -24.98
CA GLN A 384 -0.60 25.17 -24.80
C GLN A 384 -0.64 26.08 -26.05
N GLN A 385 0.35 25.99 -26.93
CA GLN A 385 0.41 26.79 -28.16
C GLN A 385 -0.44 26.20 -29.30
N ASP A 386 -0.86 24.93 -29.19
CA ASP A 386 -1.63 24.20 -30.22
C ASP A 386 -3.06 23.93 -29.73
N ALA A 387 -3.98 24.85 -30.04
CA ALA A 387 -5.37 24.74 -29.60
C ALA A 387 -6.18 23.72 -30.43
N PHE A 388 -6.14 22.44 -30.05
CA PHE A 388 -7.09 21.42 -30.52
C PHE A 388 -8.41 21.56 -29.74
N GLN A 389 -9.40 22.26 -30.28
CA GLN A 389 -10.79 22.12 -29.87
C GLN A 389 -11.61 21.56 -31.03
N SER A 390 -11.91 20.26 -30.97
CA SER A 390 -13.00 19.70 -31.77
C SER A 390 -14.31 20.15 -31.11
N VAL A 391 -15.00 21.08 -31.74
CA VAL A 391 -16.34 21.52 -31.31
C VAL A 391 -17.35 20.73 -32.14
N LEU A 392 -18.02 19.75 -31.53
CA LEU A 392 -19.20 19.14 -32.14
C LEU A 392 -20.33 20.17 -32.19
N ASP A 393 -20.93 20.35 -33.36
CA ASP A 393 -22.03 21.28 -33.57
C ASP A 393 -23.31 20.79 -32.85
N ARG A 394 -23.79 21.59 -31.89
CA ARG A 394 -25.02 21.33 -31.13
C ARG A 394 -26.26 21.23 -32.00
N SER A 395 -26.27 21.88 -33.17
CA SER A 395 -27.41 21.87 -34.10
C SER A 395 -27.61 20.51 -34.78
N ALA A 396 -26.59 19.64 -34.80
CA ALA A 396 -26.64 18.33 -35.45
C ALA A 396 -27.24 17.21 -34.59
N LEU A 397 -27.41 17.43 -33.27
CA LEU A 397 -27.80 16.40 -32.32
C LEU A 397 -29.11 16.80 -31.60
N SER A 398 -30.24 16.20 -31.99
CA SER A 398 -31.52 16.41 -31.27
C SER A 398 -31.41 15.90 -29.82
N ALA A 399 -31.35 16.85 -28.88
CA ALA A 399 -31.22 16.63 -27.44
C ALA A 399 -32.56 16.76 -26.69
N ASP A 400 -33.69 16.97 -27.40
CA ASP A 400 -34.99 17.29 -26.79
C ASP A 400 -35.58 16.16 -25.93
N LYS A 401 -35.09 14.93 -26.11
CA LYS A 401 -35.47 13.74 -25.31
C LYS A 401 -34.48 13.41 -24.20
N ASP A 402 -33.35 14.13 -24.13
CA ASP A 402 -32.32 13.93 -23.11
C ASP A 402 -32.72 14.69 -21.84
N VAL A 403 -32.92 13.98 -20.74
CA VAL A 403 -33.36 14.57 -19.47
C VAL A 403 -32.35 15.58 -18.92
N PHE A 404 -31.09 15.49 -19.30
CA PHE A 404 -30.06 16.44 -18.88
C PHE A 404 -30.16 17.78 -19.62
N ASN A 405 -30.96 17.87 -20.69
CA ASN A 405 -31.18 19.12 -21.44
C ASN A 405 -31.90 20.20 -20.62
N PHE A 406 -32.53 19.81 -19.50
CA PHE A 406 -33.19 20.72 -18.57
C PHE A 406 -32.24 21.35 -17.54
N PHE A 407 -31.00 20.87 -17.43
CA PHE A 407 -30.04 21.42 -16.47
C PHE A 407 -29.25 22.60 -17.05
N PRO A 408 -28.94 23.62 -16.23
CA PRO A 408 -28.00 24.67 -16.60
C PRO A 408 -26.59 24.12 -16.91
N PRO A 409 -25.81 24.75 -17.81
CA PRO A 409 -24.44 24.34 -18.14
C PRO A 409 -23.52 24.18 -16.91
N GLU A 410 -23.71 24.99 -15.88
CA GLU A 410 -22.95 24.95 -14.63
C GLU A 410 -23.18 23.65 -13.85
N ILE A 411 -24.41 23.13 -13.88
CA ILE A 411 -24.76 21.85 -13.25
C ILE A 411 -24.18 20.69 -14.06
N LEU A 412 -24.27 20.76 -15.38
CA LEU A 412 -23.65 19.77 -16.27
C LEU A 412 -22.12 19.73 -16.09
N GLU A 413 -21.47 20.89 -15.98
CA GLU A 413 -20.04 20.99 -15.68
C GLU A 413 -19.70 20.40 -14.31
N ASN A 414 -20.49 20.68 -13.28
CA ASN A 414 -20.29 20.07 -11.96
C ASN A 414 -20.41 18.54 -12.02
N ILE A 415 -21.41 18.00 -12.71
CA ILE A 415 -21.58 16.55 -12.88
C ILE A 415 -20.29 15.93 -13.47
N VAL A 416 -19.77 16.46 -14.58
CA VAL A 416 -18.54 15.89 -15.17
C VAL A 416 -17.29 16.11 -14.33
N THR A 417 -17.28 17.16 -13.49
CA THR A 417 -16.16 17.45 -12.58
C THR A 417 -16.10 16.46 -11.41
N PHE A 418 -17.26 15.97 -10.93
CA PHE A 418 -17.34 14.98 -9.84
C PHE A 418 -17.15 13.53 -10.30
N LEU A 419 -17.44 13.21 -11.57
CA LEU A 419 -17.37 11.85 -12.08
C LEU A 419 -15.93 11.44 -12.45
N PRO A 420 -15.51 10.19 -12.21
CA PRO A 420 -14.29 9.62 -12.79
C PRO A 420 -14.27 9.67 -14.33
N SER A 421 -13.10 9.74 -14.99
CA SER A 421 -13.09 9.85 -16.47
C SER A 421 -13.74 8.68 -17.20
N PRO A 422 -13.66 7.42 -16.74
CA PRO A 422 -14.42 6.32 -17.36
C PRO A 422 -15.94 6.55 -17.34
N ASP A 423 -16.46 7.13 -16.27
CA ASP A 423 -17.88 7.44 -16.12
C ASP A 423 -18.26 8.65 -16.97
N VAL A 424 -17.39 9.66 -17.07
CA VAL A 424 -17.57 10.78 -17.99
C VAL A 424 -17.60 10.29 -19.44
N HIS A 425 -16.69 9.38 -19.81
CA HIS A 425 -16.70 8.77 -21.14
C HIS A 425 -18.02 8.02 -21.40
N SER A 426 -18.45 7.17 -20.46
CA SER A 426 -19.71 6.43 -20.55
C SER A 426 -20.93 7.37 -20.63
N LEU A 427 -20.94 8.43 -19.83
CA LEU A 427 -21.98 9.46 -19.82
C LEU A 427 -22.04 10.21 -21.14
N ARG A 428 -20.89 10.55 -21.74
CA ARG A 428 -20.82 11.19 -23.06
C ARG A 428 -21.25 10.26 -24.19
N LEU A 429 -21.09 8.94 -24.05
CA LEU A 429 -21.63 7.96 -24.99
C LEU A 429 -23.15 7.80 -24.84
N ALA A 430 -23.66 7.90 -23.61
CA ALA A 430 -25.08 7.70 -23.28
C ALA A 430 -25.95 8.95 -23.49
N SER A 431 -25.40 10.16 -23.32
CA SER A 431 -26.13 11.43 -23.37
C SER A 431 -25.58 12.36 -24.45
N ARG A 432 -26.48 12.85 -25.32
CA ARG A 432 -26.14 13.80 -26.38
C ARG A 432 -25.79 15.17 -25.81
N VAL A 433 -26.40 15.54 -24.68
CA VAL A 433 -26.09 16.79 -23.96
C VAL A 433 -24.64 16.77 -23.49
N PHE A 434 -24.20 15.68 -22.86
CA PHE A 434 -22.80 15.55 -22.42
C PHE A 434 -21.84 15.32 -23.59
N ALA A 435 -22.24 14.62 -24.65
CA ALA A 435 -21.42 14.44 -25.86
C ALA A 435 -20.99 15.79 -26.48
N THR A 436 -21.86 16.81 -26.41
CA THR A 436 -21.61 18.16 -26.95
C THR A 436 -21.09 19.17 -25.90
N LEU A 437 -20.95 18.75 -24.64
CA LEU A 437 -20.40 19.58 -23.58
C LEU A 437 -18.89 19.72 -23.76
N SER A 438 -18.38 20.95 -23.80
CA SER A 438 -16.94 21.22 -23.80
C SER A 438 -16.35 20.95 -22.41
N LEU A 439 -15.24 20.22 -22.34
CA LEU A 439 -14.52 20.00 -21.09
C LEU A 439 -13.60 21.19 -20.80
N SER A 440 -13.94 21.96 -19.76
CA SER A 440 -13.24 23.18 -19.36
C SER A 440 -11.95 22.88 -18.57
N GLU A 441 -11.13 23.90 -18.33
CA GLU A 441 -9.97 23.82 -17.43
C GLU A 441 -10.37 23.40 -16.00
N ARG A 442 -11.59 23.72 -15.56
CA ARG A 442 -12.12 23.25 -14.25
C ARG A 442 -12.31 21.74 -14.22
N PHE A 443 -12.83 21.16 -15.31
CA PHE A 443 -12.89 19.70 -15.44
C PHE A 443 -11.48 19.09 -15.41
N TRP A 444 -10.54 19.62 -16.19
CA TRP A 444 -9.18 19.06 -16.23
C TRP A 444 -8.44 19.21 -14.91
N PHE A 445 -8.62 20.33 -14.21
CA PHE A 445 -8.12 20.54 -12.84
C PHE A 445 -8.62 19.44 -11.89
N SER A 446 -9.90 19.07 -11.96
CA SER A 446 -10.47 18.04 -11.08
C SER A 446 -9.79 16.67 -11.19
N ARG A 447 -9.14 16.37 -12.33
CA ARG A 447 -8.43 15.08 -12.51
C ARG A 447 -7.22 14.93 -11.58
N PHE A 448 -6.74 16.04 -11.01
CA PHE A 448 -5.61 16.08 -10.08
C PHE A 448 -6.04 16.26 -8.63
N THR A 449 -7.32 16.54 -8.38
CA THR A 449 -7.83 16.69 -7.01
C THR A 449 -8.01 15.33 -6.35
N GLU A 450 -8.10 15.33 -5.01
CA GLU A 450 -8.25 14.12 -4.20
C GLU A 450 -9.33 13.17 -4.77
N GLY A 451 -9.00 11.88 -4.82
CA GLY A 451 -9.90 10.82 -5.29
C GLY A 451 -10.00 10.66 -6.81
N HIS A 452 -9.22 11.41 -7.60
CA HIS A 452 -9.19 11.34 -9.06
C HIS A 452 -7.86 10.81 -9.62
N GLU A 453 -7.82 10.60 -10.95
CA GLU A 453 -6.75 9.91 -11.70
C GLU A 453 -5.30 10.28 -11.37
N PHE A 454 -5.04 11.54 -11.02
CA PHE A 454 -3.70 12.06 -10.77
C PHE A 454 -3.57 12.72 -9.39
N ASP A 455 -4.39 12.30 -8.43
CA ASP A 455 -4.34 12.82 -7.05
C ASP A 455 -2.97 12.62 -6.38
N TYR A 456 -2.16 11.69 -6.89
CA TYR A 456 -0.80 11.40 -6.46
C TYR A 456 0.28 12.35 -6.98
N LEU A 457 -0.11 13.46 -7.60
CA LEU A 457 0.79 14.51 -8.12
C LEU A 457 0.61 15.86 -7.40
N PRO A 458 0.73 15.95 -6.06
CA PRO A 458 0.53 17.18 -5.30
C PRO A 458 1.42 18.36 -5.75
N GLU A 459 2.60 18.10 -6.32
CA GLU A 459 3.54 19.13 -6.78
C GLU A 459 2.96 20.06 -7.85
N VAL A 460 1.94 19.60 -8.57
CA VAL A 460 1.25 20.40 -9.57
C VAL A 460 0.45 21.53 -8.93
N PHE A 461 0.13 21.47 -7.63
CA PHE A 461 -0.54 22.57 -6.92
C PHE A 461 0.44 23.59 -6.37
N ALA A 462 1.65 23.17 -5.99
CA ALA A 462 2.72 24.08 -5.60
C ALA A 462 3.22 24.90 -6.80
N THR A 463 3.23 24.28 -7.99
CA THR A 463 3.55 24.93 -9.27
C THR A 463 2.47 24.62 -10.31
N PRO A 464 1.32 25.33 -10.27
CA PRO A 464 0.21 25.11 -11.18
C PRO A 464 0.60 25.20 -12.66
N PRO A 465 0.18 24.25 -13.51
CA PRO A 465 0.34 24.40 -14.95
C PRO A 465 -0.56 25.52 -15.46
N THR A 466 -0.14 26.20 -16.54
CA THR A 466 -0.97 27.21 -17.20
C THR A 466 -2.23 26.61 -17.86
N SER A 467 -2.21 25.32 -18.20
CA SER A 467 -3.35 24.55 -18.69
C SER A 467 -3.28 23.13 -18.12
N TRP A 468 -4.30 22.78 -17.36
CA TRP A 468 -4.53 21.45 -16.80
C TRP A 468 -4.82 20.43 -17.89
N ARG A 469 -5.51 20.85 -18.96
CA ARG A 469 -5.73 19.99 -20.12
C ARG A 469 -4.43 19.58 -20.78
N ALA A 470 -3.54 20.55 -21.04
CA ALA A 470 -2.27 20.28 -21.68
C ALA A 470 -1.40 19.35 -20.82
N LEU A 471 -1.40 19.54 -19.49
CA LEU A 471 -0.72 18.65 -18.56
C LEU A 471 -1.30 17.24 -18.59
N TYR A 472 -2.63 17.11 -18.52
CA TYR A 472 -3.34 15.84 -18.59
C TYR A 472 -2.95 15.05 -19.85
N LEU A 473 -3.00 15.68 -21.03
CA LEU A 473 -2.62 15.05 -22.28
C LEU A 473 -1.13 14.69 -22.30
N SER A 474 -0.27 15.55 -21.78
CA SER A 474 1.16 15.28 -21.72
C SER A 474 1.49 14.09 -20.82
N LEU A 475 0.79 13.94 -19.69
CA LEU A 475 0.94 12.80 -18.79
C LEU A 475 0.53 11.50 -19.49
N HIS A 476 -0.56 11.50 -20.25
CA HIS A 476 -0.98 10.34 -21.03
C HIS A 476 0.03 9.94 -22.11
N ILE A 477 0.74 10.90 -22.70
CA ILE A 477 1.74 10.64 -23.74
C ILE A 477 3.06 10.15 -23.14
N TRP A 478 3.50 10.76 -22.03
CA TRP A 478 4.87 10.56 -21.53
C TRP A 478 4.97 9.69 -20.28
N ALA A 479 3.86 9.49 -19.56
CA ALA A 479 3.88 8.95 -18.20
C ALA A 479 2.86 7.83 -17.92
N SER A 480 1.88 7.60 -18.80
CA SER A 480 0.78 6.62 -18.61
C SER A 480 1.25 5.18 -18.32
N GLU A 481 2.27 4.69 -19.03
CA GLU A 481 2.84 3.35 -18.83
C GLU A 481 4.14 3.38 -18.03
N ASN A 482 4.46 4.49 -17.37
CA ASN A 482 5.69 4.60 -16.62
C ASN A 482 5.56 3.89 -15.26
N ARG A 483 6.41 2.88 -15.03
CA ARG A 483 6.44 2.11 -13.78
C ARG A 483 6.63 2.97 -12.52
N GLY A 484 7.41 4.05 -12.61
CA GLY A 484 7.59 5.00 -11.49
C GLY A 484 6.30 5.72 -11.13
N MET A 485 5.47 6.05 -12.13
CA MET A 485 4.13 6.59 -11.90
C MET A 485 3.22 5.54 -11.24
N GLY A 486 3.29 4.29 -11.69
CA GLY A 486 2.57 3.18 -11.06
C GLY A 486 2.96 2.99 -9.59
N ASN A 487 4.27 2.98 -9.28
CA ASN A 487 4.74 2.86 -7.90
C ASN A 487 4.34 4.06 -7.04
N ARG A 488 4.36 5.27 -7.62
CA ARG A 488 3.90 6.47 -6.92
C ARG A 488 2.41 6.43 -6.62
N GLY A 489 1.59 6.02 -7.58
CA GLY A 489 0.15 5.82 -7.40
C GLY A 489 -0.18 4.80 -6.31
N ARG A 490 0.66 3.77 -6.14
CA ARG A 490 0.58 2.79 -5.04
C ARG A 490 0.98 3.38 -3.67
N VAL A 491 2.07 4.15 -3.62
CA VAL A 491 2.61 4.71 -2.35
C VAL A 491 1.77 5.89 -1.84
N TRP A 492 1.17 6.68 -2.74
CA TRP A 492 0.48 7.90 -2.37
C TRP A 492 -0.72 7.71 -1.44
N PRO A 493 -1.63 6.73 -1.65
CA PRO A 493 -2.67 6.39 -0.68
C PRO A 493 -2.10 6.14 0.73
N LEU A 494 -1.00 5.39 0.84
CA LEU A 494 -0.34 5.12 2.12
C LEU A 494 0.15 6.40 2.80
N VAL A 495 0.69 7.36 2.03
CA VAL A 495 1.10 8.68 2.54
C VAL A 495 -0.11 9.45 3.08
N LYS A 496 -1.23 9.45 2.36
CA LYS A 496 -2.47 10.12 2.80
C LYS A 496 -3.01 9.52 4.09
N ASP A 497 -3.03 8.19 4.19
CA ASP A 497 -3.48 7.49 5.40
C ASP A 497 -2.58 7.81 6.60
N PHE A 498 -1.27 7.93 6.35
CA PHE A 498 -0.30 8.34 7.36
C PHE A 498 -0.56 9.79 7.84
N HIS A 499 -0.79 10.73 6.91
CA HIS A 499 -1.14 12.11 7.25
C HIS A 499 -2.46 12.21 8.00
N ARG A 500 -3.48 11.45 7.62
CA ARG A 500 -4.78 11.39 8.33
C ARG A 500 -4.57 10.92 9.78
N THR A 501 -3.77 9.87 9.97
CA THR A 501 -3.48 9.29 11.29
C THR A 501 -2.68 10.27 12.16
N LEU A 502 -1.60 10.85 11.64
CA LEU A 502 -0.80 11.83 12.38
C LEU A 502 -1.55 13.14 12.63
N GLY A 503 -2.38 13.59 11.69
CA GLY A 503 -3.23 14.77 11.86
C GLY A 503 -4.17 14.63 13.05
N GLN A 504 -4.65 13.42 13.32
CA GLN A 504 -5.45 13.08 14.48
C GLN A 504 -4.67 13.10 15.81
N MET A 505 -3.33 12.99 15.80
CA MET A 505 -2.49 13.10 17.01
C MET A 505 -2.19 14.56 17.39
N LYS A 506 -2.27 15.46 16.41
CA LYS A 506 -1.82 16.84 16.55
C LYS A 506 -2.65 17.59 17.59
N ASP A 507 -1.97 18.22 18.54
CA ASP A 507 -2.58 19.03 19.61
C ASP A 507 -3.59 18.26 20.49
N VAL A 508 -3.43 16.92 20.60
CA VAL A 508 -4.27 16.05 21.45
C VAL A 508 -3.45 15.43 22.58
N ASP A 509 -3.74 15.82 23.81
CA ASP A 509 -3.11 15.27 25.01
C ASP A 509 -3.86 14.01 25.52
N CYS A 510 -3.11 13.11 26.15
CA CYS A 510 -3.66 11.96 26.87
C CYS A 510 -4.08 12.37 28.28
N LEU A 511 -5.38 12.64 28.48
CA LEU A 511 -5.96 13.18 29.71
C LEU A 511 -6.17 12.12 30.80
N GLY A 512 -6.35 12.60 32.04
CA GLY A 512 -6.56 11.80 33.24
C GLY A 512 -5.38 11.90 34.23
N ASN A 513 -5.54 11.30 35.41
CA ASN A 513 -4.50 11.26 36.43
C ASN A 513 -3.33 10.39 35.96
N LEU A 514 -2.11 10.90 36.06
CA LEU A 514 -0.90 10.23 35.58
C LEU A 514 -0.58 8.98 36.41
N ILE A 515 -0.32 7.86 35.72
CA ILE A 515 0.23 6.63 36.29
C ILE A 515 1.58 6.35 35.63
N ASN A 516 2.54 5.89 36.43
CA ASN A 516 3.88 5.53 36.00
C ASN A 516 3.85 4.43 34.94
N THR A 517 4.61 4.62 33.86
CA THR A 517 4.89 3.62 32.84
C THR A 517 6.37 3.65 32.48
N THR A 518 6.85 2.63 31.77
CA THR A 518 8.23 2.61 31.25
C THR A 518 8.54 3.80 30.33
N PHE A 519 7.53 4.34 29.64
CA PHE A 519 7.66 5.48 28.73
C PHE A 519 7.40 6.84 29.40
N GLU A 520 6.87 6.85 30.62
CA GLU A 520 6.71 8.05 31.47
C GLU A 520 7.29 7.81 32.89
N PRO A 521 8.59 7.42 33.01
CA PRO A 521 9.19 6.97 34.26
C PRO A 521 9.31 8.07 35.33
N GLN A 522 9.21 9.34 34.93
CA GLN A 522 9.23 10.51 35.81
C GLN A 522 7.98 10.64 36.69
N VAL A 523 6.89 9.94 36.37
CA VAL A 523 5.64 9.98 37.13
C VAL A 523 5.81 9.17 38.42
N PRO A 524 5.62 9.73 39.63
CA PRO A 524 5.89 9.01 40.88
C PRO A 524 4.77 8.06 41.31
N ASN A 525 3.59 8.12 40.69
CA ASN A 525 2.43 7.32 41.03
C ASN A 525 2.51 5.92 40.39
N PRO A 526 2.74 4.82 41.14
CA PRO A 526 2.83 3.48 40.57
C PRO A 526 1.48 2.94 40.07
N GLY A 527 0.38 3.63 40.37
CA GLY A 527 -0.97 3.15 40.09
C GLY A 527 -1.44 2.08 41.09
N PRO A 528 -2.69 1.64 40.96
CA PRO A 528 -3.26 0.57 41.79
C PRO A 528 -2.65 -0.80 41.48
N GLN A 529 -2.72 -1.71 42.44
CA GLN A 529 -2.28 -3.09 42.24
C GLN A 529 -3.21 -3.80 41.25
N ARG A 530 -2.66 -4.59 40.32
CA ARG A 530 -3.46 -5.28 39.30
C ARG A 530 -4.53 -6.21 39.89
N GLU A 531 -4.28 -6.79 41.07
CA GLU A 531 -5.24 -7.66 41.78
C GLU A 531 -6.47 -6.89 42.32
N SER A 532 -6.32 -5.58 42.57
CA SER A 532 -7.42 -4.70 42.98
C SER A 532 -8.21 -4.15 41.80
N LEU A 533 -8.00 -4.68 40.59
CA LEU A 533 -8.68 -4.25 39.38
C LEU A 533 -9.36 -5.43 38.68
N ILE A 534 -10.46 -5.13 37.98
CA ILE A 534 -11.00 -5.98 36.93
C ILE A 534 -10.53 -5.35 35.63
N THR A 535 -9.66 -6.04 34.90
CA THR A 535 -9.01 -5.52 33.69
C THR A 535 -9.47 -6.30 32.47
N THR A 536 -9.71 -5.58 31.38
CA THR A 536 -9.90 -6.14 30.06
C THR A 536 -8.85 -5.59 29.12
N GLU A 537 -8.21 -6.50 28.41
CA GLU A 537 -7.20 -6.26 27.39
C GLU A 537 -7.09 -7.54 26.57
N ARG A 538 -6.50 -7.44 25.38
CA ARG A 538 -6.17 -8.62 24.56
C ARG A 538 -4.64 -8.80 24.56
N TYR A 539 -3.97 -8.55 23.45
CA TYR A 539 -2.53 -8.79 23.33
C TYR A 539 -1.72 -7.53 23.65
N ILE A 540 -1.39 -7.31 24.93
CA ILE A 540 -0.49 -6.23 25.36
C ILE A 540 0.91 -6.76 25.62
N PHE A 541 1.90 -6.14 25.00
CA PHE A 541 3.30 -6.53 25.10
C PHE A 541 4.09 -5.58 25.99
N GLU A 542 4.95 -6.16 26.83
CA GLU A 542 5.84 -5.40 27.69
C GLU A 542 6.86 -4.58 26.88
N PRO A 543 7.29 -3.43 27.42
CA PRO A 543 8.40 -2.68 26.85
C PRO A 543 9.66 -3.54 26.81
N GLY A 544 10.14 -3.82 25.60
CA GLY A 544 11.36 -4.57 25.36
C GLY A 544 11.21 -5.95 24.75
N THR A 545 9.99 -6.42 24.59
CA THR A 545 9.69 -7.61 23.81
C THR A 545 9.39 -7.21 22.36
N HIS A 546 9.86 -8.00 21.40
CA HIS A 546 9.36 -7.91 20.03
C HIS A 546 7.89 -8.36 20.01
N PHE A 547 7.05 -7.63 19.29
CA PHE A 547 5.62 -7.89 19.22
C PHE A 547 5.15 -7.76 17.77
N MET A 548 4.67 -8.88 17.23
CA MET A 548 4.35 -9.04 15.81
C MET A 548 2.90 -8.71 15.48
N GLY A 549 2.05 -8.65 16.51
CA GLY A 549 0.70 -8.11 16.47
C GLY A 549 0.27 -7.64 17.86
N GLY A 550 -0.99 -7.24 18.01
CA GLY A 550 -1.51 -6.69 19.27
C GLY A 550 -1.09 -5.24 19.52
N SER A 551 -0.73 -4.90 20.75
CA SER A 551 -0.49 -3.51 21.15
C SER A 551 0.58 -3.34 22.21
N ARG A 552 1.12 -2.12 22.29
CA ARG A 552 2.03 -1.71 23.36
C ARG A 552 1.52 -0.45 24.04
N ALA A 553 1.28 -0.56 25.35
CA ALA A 553 0.93 0.58 26.17
C ALA A 553 2.13 1.53 26.31
N LEU A 554 1.93 2.80 25.93
CA LEU A 554 2.89 3.88 26.17
C LEU A 554 2.50 4.67 27.42
N ARG A 555 1.20 4.88 27.63
CA ARG A 555 0.66 5.73 28.70
C ARG A 555 -0.36 4.98 29.54
N ALA A 556 -0.42 5.34 30.81
CA ALA A 556 -1.45 4.87 31.72
C ALA A 556 -2.07 6.08 32.44
N ARG A 557 -3.40 6.09 32.56
CA ARG A 557 -4.17 7.16 33.17
C ARG A 557 -5.25 6.58 34.08
N SER A 558 -5.66 7.32 35.09
CA SER A 558 -6.85 7.00 35.87
C SER A 558 -7.84 8.16 35.96
N ALA A 559 -9.09 7.82 36.21
CA ALA A 559 -10.15 8.75 36.58
C ALA A 559 -10.80 8.24 37.88
N GLU A 560 -10.83 9.10 38.89
CA GLU A 560 -11.52 8.80 40.16
C GLU A 560 -12.96 9.29 40.05
N LEU A 561 -13.89 8.37 40.24
CA LEU A 561 -15.32 8.65 40.24
C LEU A 561 -15.77 8.59 41.70
N PRO A 562 -16.30 9.69 42.28
CA PRO A 562 -16.80 9.64 43.64
C PRO A 562 -17.81 8.50 43.78
N GLN A 563 -17.68 7.68 44.83
CA GLN A 563 -18.37 6.39 45.02
C GLN A 563 -19.92 6.48 45.13
N GLN A 564 -20.49 7.65 44.83
CA GLN A 564 -21.93 7.96 44.80
C GLN A 564 -22.31 8.85 43.59
N LEU A 565 -21.38 9.17 42.68
CA LEU A 565 -21.69 9.98 41.52
C LEU A 565 -22.54 9.15 40.55
N LYS A 566 -23.75 9.64 40.27
CA LYS A 566 -24.55 9.12 39.17
C LYS A 566 -24.00 9.68 37.88
N ILE A 567 -23.38 8.83 37.07
CA ILE A 567 -22.94 9.22 35.73
C ILE A 567 -24.22 9.39 34.91
N MET A 568 -24.54 10.61 34.50
CA MET A 568 -25.71 10.89 33.67
C MET A 568 -25.39 10.75 32.19
N LEU A 569 -24.15 11.09 31.82
CA LEU A 569 -23.69 11.05 30.45
C LEU A 569 -22.28 10.49 30.39
N MET A 570 -22.09 9.53 29.50
CA MET A 570 -20.78 9.06 29.08
C MET A 570 -20.57 9.47 27.63
N SER A 571 -19.39 9.99 27.30
CA SER A 571 -19.02 10.32 25.92
C SER A 571 -17.77 9.59 25.51
N VAL A 572 -17.72 9.12 24.27
CA VAL A 572 -16.65 8.28 23.73
C VAL A 572 -16.01 8.95 22.53
N SER A 573 -14.69 9.12 22.58
CA SER A 573 -13.88 9.68 21.49
C SER A 573 -13.29 8.54 20.68
N PHE A 574 -13.25 8.69 19.35
CA PHE A 574 -12.72 7.68 18.43
C PHE A 574 -11.53 8.20 17.63
N VAL A 575 -10.67 7.30 17.18
CA VAL A 575 -9.59 7.52 16.22
C VAL A 575 -9.73 6.57 15.05
N GLU A 576 -9.60 7.13 13.85
CA GLU A 576 -9.62 6.36 12.61
C GLU A 576 -8.19 5.97 12.23
N THR A 577 -7.99 4.69 12.00
CA THR A 577 -6.74 4.10 11.51
C THR A 577 -7.03 3.28 10.24
N PRO A 578 -6.00 2.87 9.48
CA PRO A 578 -6.19 1.93 8.37
C PRO A 578 -6.89 0.62 8.79
N ASP A 579 -6.66 0.13 10.02
CA ASP A 579 -7.36 -1.02 10.61
C ASP A 579 -8.81 -0.72 11.06
N GLY A 580 -9.33 0.48 10.78
CA GLY A 580 -10.66 0.93 11.16
C GLY A 580 -10.71 1.84 12.39
N LEU A 581 -11.91 1.98 12.96
CA LEU A 581 -12.21 2.90 14.04
C LEU A 581 -11.93 2.28 15.41
N PHE A 582 -11.29 3.03 16.31
CA PHE A 582 -10.99 2.59 17.68
C PHE A 582 -11.32 3.67 18.72
N ILE A 583 -11.67 3.24 19.93
CA ILE A 583 -11.86 4.15 21.07
C ILE A 583 -10.50 4.74 21.46
N SER A 584 -10.46 6.07 21.58
CA SER A 584 -9.27 6.86 21.92
C SER A 584 -9.33 7.53 23.28
N GLY A 585 -10.54 7.83 23.77
CA GLY A 585 -10.74 8.45 25.07
C GLY A 585 -12.19 8.40 25.53
N LEU A 586 -12.38 8.62 26.82
CA LEU A 586 -13.67 8.57 27.51
C LEU A 586 -13.87 9.87 28.30
N MET A 587 -15.12 10.30 28.41
CA MET A 587 -15.53 11.39 29.29
C MET A 587 -16.76 10.96 30.08
N PHE A 588 -16.72 11.15 31.39
CA PHE A 588 -17.82 10.85 32.31
C PHE A 588 -18.36 12.16 32.86
N VAL A 589 -19.67 12.35 32.85
CA VAL A 589 -20.33 13.54 33.42
C VAL A 589 -21.27 13.08 34.53
N GLY A 590 -21.00 13.56 35.75
CA GLY A 590 -21.83 13.34 36.92
C GLY A 590 -23.11 14.17 36.94
N ALA A 591 -24.05 13.77 37.78
CA ALA A 591 -25.30 14.52 38.02
C ALA A 591 -25.09 15.91 38.63
N ASP A 592 -23.95 16.15 39.28
CA ASP A 592 -23.53 17.45 39.78
C ASP A 592 -22.92 18.35 38.67
N GLY A 593 -22.79 17.83 37.45
CA GLY A 593 -22.17 18.51 36.31
C GLY A 593 -20.63 18.47 36.31
N VAL A 594 -20.00 17.81 37.29
CA VAL A 594 -18.56 17.55 37.28
C VAL A 594 -18.27 16.49 36.22
N PHE A 595 -17.20 16.68 35.46
CA PHE A 595 -16.79 15.72 34.45
C PHE A 595 -15.33 15.33 34.59
N GLU A 596 -15.05 14.08 34.28
CA GLU A 596 -13.71 13.50 34.25
C GLU A 596 -13.41 13.00 32.83
N SER A 597 -12.19 13.24 32.35
CA SER A 597 -11.76 12.82 31.01
C SER A 597 -10.56 11.88 31.11
N LEU A 598 -10.52 10.89 30.24
CA LEU A 598 -9.52 9.83 30.25
C LEU A 598 -9.07 9.52 28.82
N GLY A 599 -7.78 9.56 28.54
CA GLY A 599 -7.23 9.26 27.21
C GLY A 599 -7.23 10.43 26.23
N TYR A 600 -7.16 10.13 24.95
CA TYR A 600 -7.12 11.12 23.87
C TYR A 600 -8.55 11.54 23.50
N THR A 601 -8.98 12.71 23.95
CA THR A 601 -10.37 13.16 23.75
C THR A 601 -10.47 14.30 22.75
N ARG A 602 -11.32 14.15 21.73
CA ARG A 602 -11.70 15.23 20.80
C ARG A 602 -13.14 15.69 21.07
N LYS A 603 -13.29 16.73 21.90
CA LYS A 603 -14.59 17.14 22.48
C LYS A 603 -15.71 17.45 21.46
N SER A 604 -15.38 17.86 20.24
CA SER A 604 -16.38 18.20 19.21
C SER A 604 -16.93 17.00 18.43
N GLU A 605 -16.38 15.80 18.64
CA GLU A 605 -16.60 14.62 17.78
C GLU A 605 -16.88 13.35 18.61
N MET A 606 -17.36 13.50 19.84
CA MET A 606 -17.63 12.35 20.72
C MET A 606 -19.05 11.81 20.52
N GLU A 607 -19.19 10.48 20.55
CA GLU A 607 -20.49 9.83 20.64
C GLU A 607 -20.98 9.82 22.09
N HIS A 608 -22.29 9.92 22.29
CA HIS A 608 -22.90 10.12 23.59
C HIS A 608 -23.77 8.92 24.00
N ILE A 609 -23.51 8.38 25.18
CA ILE A 609 -24.32 7.36 25.85
C ILE A 609 -25.05 8.05 26.99
N THR A 610 -26.37 8.17 26.86
CA THR A 610 -27.23 8.72 27.91
C THR A 610 -27.62 7.63 28.89
N LEU A 611 -27.56 7.92 30.19
CA LEU A 611 -27.81 6.97 31.26
C LEU A 611 -29.02 7.41 32.10
N PRO A 612 -29.75 6.47 32.74
CA PRO A 612 -30.85 6.81 33.63
C PRO A 612 -30.38 7.65 34.82
N GLU A 613 -31.11 8.74 35.15
CA GLU A 613 -30.77 9.66 36.25
C GLU A 613 -30.87 9.00 37.64
N ASP A 614 -31.60 7.90 37.75
CA ASP A 614 -31.86 7.20 39.01
C ASP A 614 -30.89 6.06 39.30
N GLN A 615 -30.10 5.60 38.32
CA GLN A 615 -29.21 4.43 38.45
C GLN A 615 -27.72 4.80 38.42
N HIS A 616 -26.90 3.99 39.07
CA HIS A 616 -25.43 4.08 38.99
C HIS A 616 -24.87 3.17 37.89
N VAL A 617 -23.70 3.51 37.35
CA VAL A 617 -22.93 2.62 36.46
C VAL A 617 -22.11 1.67 37.31
N LYS A 618 -22.33 0.36 37.16
CA LYS A 618 -21.58 -0.70 37.84
C LYS A 618 -20.45 -1.28 37.01
N GLY A 619 -20.48 -1.05 35.70
CA GLY A 619 -19.51 -1.65 34.80
C GLY A 619 -19.63 -1.21 33.36
N PHE A 620 -18.84 -1.87 32.52
CA PHE A 620 -18.86 -1.69 31.07
C PHE A 620 -18.96 -3.06 30.38
N GLU A 621 -19.64 -3.10 29.23
CA GLU A 621 -19.46 -4.16 28.24
C GLU A 621 -18.65 -3.56 27.09
N VAL A 622 -17.62 -4.26 26.64
CA VAL A 622 -16.69 -3.77 25.61
C VAL A 622 -16.57 -4.77 24.48
N ALA A 623 -16.39 -4.26 23.26
CA ALA A 623 -16.04 -5.03 22.07
C ALA A 623 -14.56 -4.80 21.74
N LEU A 624 -13.81 -5.90 21.60
CA LEU A 624 -12.35 -5.92 21.60
C LEU A 624 -11.80 -6.49 20.30
N ASP A 625 -10.91 -5.74 19.70
CA ASP A 625 -10.05 -6.14 18.60
C ASP A 625 -8.73 -6.74 19.14
N VAL A 626 -7.91 -7.33 18.27
CA VAL A 626 -6.52 -7.71 18.64
C VAL A 626 -5.70 -6.53 19.16
N CYS A 627 -5.95 -5.34 18.62
CA CYS A 627 -5.14 -4.14 18.80
C CYS A 627 -5.83 -3.03 19.61
N GLY A 628 -7.04 -3.24 20.15
CA GLY A 628 -7.71 -2.20 20.93
C GLY A 628 -9.21 -2.40 21.12
N PHE A 629 -9.90 -1.30 21.44
CA PHE A 629 -11.33 -1.30 21.75
C PHE A 629 -12.12 -0.69 20.59
N ARG A 630 -13.16 -1.39 20.11
CA ARG A 630 -14.00 -0.98 18.98
C ARG A 630 -15.28 -0.28 19.44
N ALA A 631 -15.89 -0.81 20.49
CA ALA A 631 -17.14 -0.30 21.03
C ALA A 631 -17.23 -0.49 22.54
N ILE A 632 -18.06 0.32 23.18
CA ILE A 632 -18.32 0.28 24.62
C ILE A 632 -19.77 0.61 24.93
N ALA A 633 -20.34 -0.08 25.91
CA ALA A 633 -21.63 0.21 26.52
C ALA A 633 -21.47 0.24 28.05
N ALA A 634 -22.27 1.07 28.71
CA ALA A 634 -22.32 1.10 30.17
C ALA A 634 -23.31 0.05 30.68
N ILE A 635 -23.00 -0.52 31.85
CA ILE A 635 -23.87 -1.45 32.57
C ILE A 635 -24.38 -0.72 33.81
N THR A 636 -25.70 -0.58 33.91
CA THR A 636 -26.36 0.06 35.05
C THR A 636 -26.55 -0.92 36.21
N GLU A 637 -26.90 -0.39 37.38
CA GLU A 637 -27.07 -1.15 38.63
C GLU A 637 -27.97 -2.40 38.46
N ASP A 638 -29.11 -2.25 37.78
CA ASP A 638 -30.05 -3.35 37.51
C ASP A 638 -29.56 -4.37 36.47
N GLY A 639 -28.42 -4.12 35.83
CA GLY A 639 -27.84 -4.99 34.80
C GLY A 639 -28.24 -4.64 33.37
N THR A 640 -29.01 -3.57 33.18
CA THR A 640 -29.33 -3.08 31.84
C THR A 640 -28.05 -2.57 31.14
N ILE A 641 -27.92 -2.93 29.87
CA ILE A 641 -26.83 -2.44 29.02
C ILE A 641 -27.36 -1.24 28.25
N SER A 642 -26.59 -0.15 28.24
CA SER A 642 -26.94 1.06 27.48
C SER A 642 -26.88 0.84 25.96
N SER A 643 -27.17 1.88 25.18
CA SER A 643 -26.72 1.90 23.79
C SER A 643 -25.19 1.79 23.71
N TRP A 644 -24.72 1.19 22.62
CA TRP A 644 -23.29 1.14 22.29
C TRP A 644 -22.84 2.48 21.70
N ALA A 645 -21.64 2.89 22.04
CA ALA A 645 -20.85 3.81 21.22
C ALA A 645 -19.83 2.99 20.42
N GLY A 646 -19.71 3.26 19.12
CA GLY A 646 -19.00 2.41 18.17
C GLY A 646 -19.77 1.16 17.74
N ASP A 647 -19.14 0.32 16.92
CA ASP A 647 -19.75 -0.90 16.37
C ASP A 647 -19.24 -2.17 17.08
N PRO A 648 -20.09 -2.88 17.85
CA PRO A 648 -19.73 -4.12 18.51
C PRO A 648 -19.90 -5.36 17.61
N LEU A 649 -20.31 -5.19 16.35
CA LEU A 649 -20.51 -6.31 15.42
C LEU A 649 -19.18 -7.01 15.14
N ASP A 650 -19.22 -8.34 15.03
CA ASP A 650 -18.07 -9.21 14.71
C ASP A 650 -16.92 -9.29 15.73
N PHE A 651 -16.84 -8.39 16.70
CA PHE A 651 -15.76 -8.37 17.69
C PHE A 651 -16.09 -9.10 19.00
N PRO A 652 -15.13 -9.84 19.58
CA PRO A 652 -15.29 -10.45 20.89
C PRO A 652 -15.63 -9.45 22.01
N ARG A 653 -16.49 -9.87 22.94
CA ARG A 653 -17.01 -9.04 24.02
C ARG A 653 -16.58 -9.53 25.40
N ARG A 654 -16.39 -8.57 26.31
CA ARG A 654 -16.09 -8.84 27.73
C ARG A 654 -16.76 -7.80 28.62
N ARG A 655 -17.11 -8.21 29.85
CA ARG A 655 -17.63 -7.31 30.87
C ARG A 655 -16.55 -6.89 31.85
N LEU A 656 -16.71 -5.66 32.33
CA LEU A 656 -15.97 -5.05 33.42
C LEU A 656 -16.97 -4.65 34.49
N THR A 657 -17.50 -5.61 35.24
CA THR A 657 -18.57 -5.35 36.24
C THR A 657 -18.25 -5.98 37.58
N ASP A 658 -18.76 -5.39 38.64
CA ASP A 658 -18.70 -5.93 40.01
C ASP A 658 -20.05 -5.63 40.72
N ILE A 659 -20.12 -5.93 42.02
CA ILE A 659 -21.32 -5.81 42.86
C ILE A 659 -21.73 -4.37 43.20
N GLU A 660 -20.80 -3.40 43.16
CA GLU A 660 -21.08 -1.98 43.43
C GLU A 660 -20.70 -1.10 42.22
N GLY A 661 -21.10 0.17 42.28
CA GLY A 661 -20.73 1.21 41.33
C GLY A 661 -19.22 1.35 41.16
N ILE A 662 -18.81 1.91 40.02
CA ILE A 662 -17.39 2.16 39.71
C ILE A 662 -16.89 3.35 40.53
N SER A 663 -15.73 3.19 41.18
CA SER A 663 -15.06 4.28 41.91
C SER A 663 -13.74 4.71 41.26
N LEU A 664 -13.14 3.83 40.49
CA LEU A 664 -11.87 4.08 39.81
C LEU A 664 -11.90 3.43 38.44
N VAL A 665 -11.60 4.21 37.41
CA VAL A 665 -11.29 3.71 36.07
C VAL A 665 -9.80 3.88 35.83
N VAL A 666 -9.13 2.82 35.38
CA VAL A 666 -7.74 2.86 34.92
C VAL A 666 -7.71 2.46 33.45
N ALA A 667 -6.98 3.20 32.64
CA ALA A 667 -6.85 2.92 31.22
C ALA A 667 -5.39 3.00 30.79
N GLN A 668 -5.01 2.13 29.86
CA GLN A 668 -3.73 2.20 29.17
C GLN A 668 -3.96 2.52 27.69
N PHE A 669 -3.04 3.31 27.15
CA PHE A 669 -3.12 3.83 25.79
C PHE A 669 -1.82 3.57 25.05
N ASP A 670 -1.95 3.23 23.77
CA ASP A 670 -0.83 3.31 22.84
C ASP A 670 -0.64 4.78 22.39
N ALA A 671 -0.04 5.06 21.23
CA ALA A 671 0.12 6.44 20.75
C ALA A 671 -1.19 7.16 20.40
N LEU A 672 -2.28 6.42 20.12
CA LEU A 672 -3.52 6.90 19.50
C LEU A 672 -4.80 6.48 20.22
N LYS A 673 -4.82 5.27 20.79
CA LYS A 673 -6.05 4.54 21.17
C LYS A 673 -5.93 3.82 22.51
N LEU A 674 -7.10 3.48 23.06
CA LEU A 674 -7.27 2.67 24.27
C LEU A 674 -6.89 1.22 23.97
N VAL A 675 -6.03 0.64 24.81
CA VAL A 675 -5.54 -0.75 24.67
C VAL A 675 -5.76 -1.61 25.90
N SER A 676 -5.96 -1.01 27.08
CA SER A 676 -6.42 -1.69 28.31
C SER A 676 -7.42 -0.81 29.05
N LEU A 677 -8.47 -1.41 29.62
CA LEU A 677 -9.45 -0.72 30.45
C LEU A 677 -9.73 -1.54 31.71
N SER A 678 -9.78 -0.85 32.85
CA SER A 678 -10.02 -1.47 34.14
C SER A 678 -10.97 -0.66 35.00
N ARG A 679 -11.69 -1.36 35.87
CA ARG A 679 -12.37 -0.78 37.04
C ARG A 679 -11.81 -1.34 38.35
N ASP A 680 -12.04 -0.65 39.46
CA ASP A 680 -11.74 -1.15 40.82
C ASP A 680 -12.42 -2.50 41.11
N ARG A 681 -11.76 -3.42 41.80
CA ARG A 681 -12.32 -4.73 42.16
C ARG A 681 -12.71 -4.78 43.64
N ILE A 682 -13.94 -5.21 43.89
CA ILE A 682 -14.54 -5.38 45.22
C ILE A 682 -14.73 -6.87 45.50
N THR A 683 -15.31 -7.61 44.54
CA THR A 683 -15.57 -9.05 44.70
C THR A 683 -14.35 -9.89 44.35
N LYS A 684 -14.02 -10.86 45.21
CA LYS A 684 -12.87 -11.76 45.03
C LYS A 684 -13.05 -12.83 43.94
N ASN A 685 -14.28 -13.19 43.59
CA ASN A 685 -14.61 -14.20 42.58
C ASN A 685 -15.70 -13.65 41.65
N LEU A 686 -15.35 -13.35 40.40
CA LEU A 686 -16.31 -12.99 39.35
C LEU A 686 -16.85 -14.27 38.71
N GLN A 687 -18.00 -14.15 38.05
CA GLN A 687 -18.53 -15.26 37.26
C GLN A 687 -17.71 -15.41 35.97
N PRO A 688 -17.50 -16.65 35.47
CA PRO A 688 -16.82 -16.87 34.19
C PRO A 688 -17.40 -16.05 33.03
N LYS A 689 -18.72 -15.83 33.03
CA LYS A 689 -19.41 -15.02 32.01
C LYS A 689 -18.97 -13.55 32.02
N ASP A 690 -18.59 -13.03 33.18
CA ASP A 690 -18.11 -11.64 33.34
C ASP A 690 -16.59 -11.55 33.23
N SER A 691 -15.86 -12.64 33.45
CA SER A 691 -14.39 -12.66 33.41
C SER A 691 -13.78 -13.10 32.08
N LEU A 692 -14.53 -13.80 31.22
CA LEU A 692 -14.03 -14.38 29.96
C LEU A 692 -14.40 -13.53 28.74
N LEU A 693 -13.72 -13.79 27.63
CA LEU A 693 -13.94 -13.17 26.33
C LEU A 693 -14.89 -14.04 25.49
N TRP A 694 -15.94 -13.47 24.92
CA TRP A 694 -17.02 -14.20 24.22
C TRP A 694 -17.22 -13.69 22.80
N GLN A 695 -17.62 -14.56 21.86
CA GLN A 695 -17.98 -14.17 20.50
C GLN A 695 -19.20 -14.99 20.01
N PRO A 696 -20.16 -14.39 19.29
CA PRO A 696 -20.29 -12.95 19.02
C PRO A 696 -20.78 -12.15 20.24
N GLU A 697 -21.50 -12.79 21.17
CA GLU A 697 -22.13 -12.12 22.31
C GLU A 697 -21.91 -12.91 23.60
N ILE A 698 -22.09 -12.24 24.75
CA ILE A 698 -21.99 -12.87 26.06
C ILE A 698 -23.29 -13.65 26.34
N PRO A 699 -23.24 -14.97 26.60
CA PRO A 699 -24.44 -15.77 26.86
C PRO A 699 -25.25 -15.28 28.06
N SER A 700 -26.57 -15.38 27.97
CA SER A 700 -27.49 -15.04 29.07
C SER A 700 -27.09 -15.76 30.38
N PRO A 701 -27.19 -15.09 31.56
CA PRO A 701 -26.89 -15.69 32.86
C PRO A 701 -27.61 -17.02 33.14
N GLU A 702 -28.81 -17.21 32.58
CA GLU A 702 -29.67 -18.37 32.79
C GLU A 702 -29.21 -19.64 32.04
N LEU A 703 -28.34 -19.48 31.04
CA LEU A 703 -27.85 -20.60 30.24
C LEU A 703 -26.77 -21.40 30.97
N PHE A 704 -26.85 -22.73 30.86
CA PHE A 704 -25.83 -23.66 31.33
C PHE A 704 -24.78 -23.86 30.24
N LEU A 705 -23.52 -23.81 30.65
CA LEU A 705 -22.35 -23.99 29.78
C LEU A 705 -21.55 -25.18 30.30
N ASP A 706 -21.56 -26.26 29.54
CA ASP A 706 -20.99 -27.56 29.93
C ASP A 706 -20.00 -28.03 28.88
N GLY A 707 -18.70 -27.90 29.18
CA GLY A 707 -17.62 -28.25 28.26
C GLY A 707 -16.75 -29.39 28.75
N ILE A 708 -15.84 -29.82 27.88
CA ILE A 708 -14.77 -30.79 28.20
C ILE A 708 -13.91 -30.25 29.35
N LEU A 709 -13.60 -28.96 29.31
CA LEU A 709 -12.85 -28.26 30.34
C LEU A 709 -13.73 -27.25 31.08
N PRO A 710 -13.57 -27.09 32.41
CA PRO A 710 -14.31 -26.11 33.18
C PRO A 710 -13.92 -24.68 32.79
N LEU A 711 -14.91 -23.85 32.50
CA LEU A 711 -14.74 -22.42 32.31
C LEU A 711 -14.40 -21.77 33.66
N ASN A 712 -13.22 -21.17 33.77
CA ASN A 712 -12.74 -20.59 35.03
C ASN A 712 -12.06 -19.23 34.82
N GLU A 713 -12.00 -18.40 35.86
CA GLU A 713 -11.41 -17.06 35.80
C GLU A 713 -9.88 -17.06 35.65
N LYS A 714 -9.21 -18.16 36.02
CA LYS A 714 -7.73 -18.22 36.07
C LYS A 714 -7.10 -18.35 34.68
N THR A 715 -7.89 -18.77 33.70
CA THR A 715 -7.52 -18.74 32.28
C THR A 715 -7.91 -17.38 31.72
N ASN A 716 -7.10 -16.35 32.00
CA ASN A 716 -7.27 -15.04 31.39
C ASN A 716 -6.80 -15.12 29.93
N SER A 717 -7.66 -15.75 29.11
CA SER A 717 -7.35 -16.08 27.72
C SER A 717 -7.69 -14.92 26.80
N ASN A 718 -6.75 -14.59 25.93
CA ASN A 718 -6.96 -13.66 24.81
C ASN A 718 -7.73 -14.31 23.64
N VAL A 719 -7.94 -15.63 23.72
CA VAL A 719 -8.70 -16.40 22.74
C VAL A 719 -10.17 -16.40 23.15
N PRO A 720 -11.08 -15.87 22.31
CA PRO A 720 -12.49 -15.80 22.62
C PRO A 720 -13.11 -17.19 22.69
N ILE A 721 -14.14 -17.32 23.53
CA ILE A 721 -15.07 -18.44 23.48
C ILE A 721 -16.10 -18.12 22.41
N THR A 722 -16.03 -18.87 21.32
CA THR A 722 -16.98 -18.74 20.22
C THR A 722 -18.22 -19.55 20.53
N THR A 723 -19.38 -18.98 20.30
CA THR A 723 -20.68 -19.60 20.56
C THR A 723 -21.47 -19.68 19.26
N VAL A 724 -22.21 -20.78 19.10
CA VAL A 724 -23.16 -20.95 18.01
C VAL A 724 -24.49 -21.40 18.60
N PHE A 725 -25.55 -20.70 18.24
CA PHE A 725 -26.91 -21.04 18.61
C PHE A 725 -27.60 -21.67 17.39
N PHE A 726 -28.03 -22.91 17.56
CA PHE A 726 -28.81 -23.67 16.57
C PHE A 726 -30.23 -23.98 17.07
N GLY A 727 -30.61 -23.40 18.21
CA GLY A 727 -31.97 -23.33 18.74
C GLY A 727 -32.24 -21.95 19.30
N GLU A 728 -33.41 -21.38 19.01
CA GLU A 728 -33.99 -20.32 19.86
C GLU A 728 -34.56 -20.95 21.14
N ASN A 729 -35.03 -20.14 22.10
CA ASN A 729 -35.62 -20.64 23.35
C ASN A 729 -36.80 -21.60 23.11
N ASP A 730 -37.50 -21.49 21.98
CA ASP A 730 -38.57 -22.43 21.59
C ASP A 730 -38.08 -23.67 20.81
N GLY A 731 -36.80 -23.68 20.44
CA GLY A 731 -36.07 -24.67 19.66
C GLY A 731 -36.75 -25.14 18.37
N ARG A 732 -37.40 -24.21 17.66
CA ARG A 732 -37.87 -24.43 16.28
C ARG A 732 -36.73 -24.86 15.35
N TYR A 733 -35.53 -24.34 15.52
CA TYR A 733 -34.38 -24.62 14.66
C TYR A 733 -33.79 -26.03 14.88
N ILE A 734 -33.82 -26.57 16.10
CA ILE A 734 -33.35 -27.94 16.37
C ILE A 734 -34.20 -28.96 15.60
N ARG A 735 -35.53 -28.75 15.54
CA ARG A 735 -36.44 -29.59 14.75
C ARG A 735 -36.27 -29.45 13.24
N GLN A 736 -35.51 -28.45 12.80
CA GLN A 736 -35.17 -28.25 11.40
C GLN A 736 -33.78 -28.76 11.06
N MET A 737 -32.98 -29.21 12.03
CA MET A 737 -31.64 -29.72 11.76
C MET A 737 -31.72 -31.01 10.96
N THR A 738 -30.94 -31.08 9.88
CA THR A 738 -30.90 -32.20 8.92
C THR A 738 -29.58 -32.92 8.93
N ALA A 739 -28.48 -32.23 9.23
CA ALA A 739 -27.15 -32.83 9.30
C ALA A 739 -26.18 -32.04 10.19
N ILE A 740 -25.13 -32.72 10.61
CA ILE A 740 -23.95 -32.11 11.21
C ILE A 740 -22.73 -32.62 10.44
N SER A 741 -21.88 -31.68 10.03
CA SER A 741 -20.62 -31.99 9.35
C SER A 741 -19.43 -31.36 10.06
N THR A 742 -18.26 -31.97 9.90
CA THR A 742 -17.00 -31.49 10.50
C THR A 742 -15.92 -31.43 9.46
N HIS A 743 -15.08 -30.41 9.55
CA HIS A 743 -13.84 -30.33 8.76
C HIS A 743 -12.68 -30.83 9.60
N ILE A 744 -11.92 -31.76 9.02
CA ILE A 744 -10.80 -32.43 9.66
C ILE A 744 -9.53 -32.07 8.89
N HIS A 745 -8.58 -31.45 9.58
CA HIS A 745 -7.28 -31.07 9.04
C HIS A 745 -6.19 -32.07 9.43
N ASP A 746 -5.19 -32.29 8.57
CA ASP A 746 -4.09 -33.24 8.77
C ASP A 746 -4.59 -34.59 9.31
N TRP A 747 -5.64 -35.12 8.69
CA TRP A 747 -6.33 -36.37 9.00
C TRP A 747 -7.02 -36.50 10.36
N CYS A 748 -6.74 -35.65 11.35
CA CYS A 748 -7.20 -35.87 12.71
C CYS A 748 -7.68 -34.62 13.46
N HIS A 749 -7.24 -33.42 13.13
CA HIS A 749 -7.59 -32.23 13.90
C HIS A 749 -8.99 -31.74 13.52
N VAL A 750 -9.92 -31.71 14.48
CA VAL A 750 -11.28 -31.21 14.25
C VAL A 750 -11.26 -29.68 14.34
N GLY A 751 -11.43 -29.01 13.20
CA GLY A 751 -11.29 -27.55 13.08
C GLY A 751 -12.62 -26.80 12.95
N ARG A 752 -13.67 -27.45 12.42
CA ARG A 752 -15.00 -26.85 12.27
C ARG A 752 -16.12 -27.83 12.48
N LEU A 753 -17.23 -27.33 13.00
CA LEU A 753 -18.55 -27.97 12.98
C LEU A 753 -19.53 -27.10 12.20
N ASN A 754 -20.25 -27.71 11.26
CA ASN A 754 -21.37 -27.10 10.56
C ASN A 754 -22.66 -27.78 10.99
N PHE A 755 -23.71 -26.98 11.17
CA PHE A 755 -25.05 -27.43 11.48
C PHE A 755 -25.94 -27.02 10.31
N GLU A 756 -26.52 -28.03 9.65
CA GLU A 756 -27.35 -27.87 8.46
C GLU A 756 -28.82 -28.00 8.84
N PHE A 757 -29.67 -27.19 8.20
CA PHE A 757 -31.10 -27.11 8.48
C PHE A 757 -31.91 -27.28 7.19
N MET A 758 -33.20 -27.60 7.32
CA MET A 758 -34.13 -27.71 6.19
C MET A 758 -34.22 -26.42 5.35
N ASP A 759 -33.98 -25.26 5.96
CA ASP A 759 -33.85 -23.99 5.28
C ASP A 759 -32.36 -23.72 5.00
N ASP A 760 -31.95 -23.93 3.74
CA ASP A 760 -30.56 -23.74 3.30
C ASP A 760 -30.04 -22.30 3.48
N SER A 761 -30.92 -21.32 3.75
CA SER A 761 -30.51 -19.96 4.08
C SER A 761 -29.97 -19.81 5.52
N VAL A 762 -30.22 -20.81 6.37
CA VAL A 762 -29.74 -20.85 7.76
C VAL A 762 -28.48 -21.72 7.81
N GLN A 763 -27.32 -21.09 7.78
CA GLN A 763 -26.05 -21.79 8.02
C GLN A 763 -25.50 -21.38 9.39
N ARG A 764 -25.20 -22.38 10.23
CA ARG A 764 -24.57 -22.16 11.54
C ARG A 764 -23.30 -22.99 11.60
N CYS A 765 -22.22 -22.38 12.05
CA CYS A 765 -20.95 -23.08 12.21
C CYS A 765 -20.21 -22.63 13.47
N LEU A 766 -19.30 -23.48 13.91
CA LEU A 766 -18.36 -23.24 14.99
C LEU A 766 -16.96 -23.58 14.47
N GLY A 767 -15.98 -22.72 14.66
CA GLY A 767 -14.65 -22.86 14.03
C GLY A 767 -14.58 -22.26 12.63
N ASP A 768 -13.39 -22.27 12.02
CA ASP A 768 -13.03 -21.51 10.81
C ASP A 768 -12.61 -22.43 9.62
N VAL A 769 -12.85 -22.02 8.37
CA VAL A 769 -12.56 -22.78 7.10
C VAL A 769 -11.55 -22.13 6.19
N GLU A 770 -11.10 -20.91 6.43
CA GLU A 770 -10.13 -20.27 5.53
C GLU A 770 -8.69 -20.79 5.75
N TYR A 771 -8.55 -22.11 5.79
CA TYR A 771 -7.30 -22.82 6.04
C TYR A 771 -6.72 -23.32 4.70
N GLU A 772 -6.02 -22.43 4.00
CA GLU A 772 -4.95 -22.80 3.07
C GLU A 772 -3.61 -22.39 3.71
N THR A 773 -3.01 -23.22 4.57
CA THR A 773 -1.74 -22.83 5.22
C THR A 773 -0.53 -22.99 4.31
N GLU A 774 0.26 -21.91 4.20
CA GLU A 774 1.70 -22.00 3.97
C GLU A 774 2.41 -22.66 5.18
N GLN A 775 3.61 -23.22 4.95
CA GLN A 775 4.31 -24.21 5.79
C GLN A 775 4.57 -23.88 7.28
N ALA A 776 4.37 -22.65 7.75
CA ALA A 776 4.75 -22.21 9.10
C ALA A 776 3.68 -22.52 10.19
N ASP A 777 2.42 -22.73 9.79
CA ASP A 777 1.26 -22.88 10.69
C ASP A 777 0.87 -24.35 10.99
N ARG A 778 1.67 -25.32 10.55
CA ARG A 778 1.32 -26.73 10.71
C ARG A 778 1.40 -27.14 12.18
N VAL A 779 0.25 -27.50 12.77
CA VAL A 779 0.19 -28.40 13.92
C VAL A 779 1.15 -29.57 13.63
N PRO A 780 1.96 -30.04 14.61
CA PRO A 780 2.94 -31.09 14.33
C PRO A 780 2.30 -32.24 13.57
N LEU A 781 2.82 -32.53 12.37
CA LEU A 781 2.30 -33.61 11.54
C LEU A 781 2.34 -34.90 12.34
N ARG A 782 1.16 -35.37 12.74
CA ARG A 782 1.05 -36.65 13.45
C ARG A 782 1.31 -37.83 12.51
N PHE A 783 1.02 -37.63 11.23
CA PHE A 783 1.17 -38.61 10.18
C PHE A 783 2.04 -38.05 9.04
N PRO A 784 2.93 -38.86 8.43
CA PRO A 784 3.77 -38.43 7.32
C PRO A 784 2.95 -38.06 6.08
N ASP A 785 1.88 -38.81 5.86
CA ASP A 785 0.86 -38.54 4.87
C ASP A 785 -0.21 -37.64 5.53
N HIS A 786 -0.56 -36.54 4.89
CA HIS A 786 -1.47 -35.53 5.43
C HIS A 786 -2.53 -35.17 4.41
N GLY A 787 -3.71 -34.77 4.87
CA GLY A 787 -4.81 -34.36 3.98
C GLY A 787 -6.03 -33.91 4.76
N ASN A 788 -6.91 -33.21 4.06
CA ASN A 788 -8.16 -32.70 4.61
C ASN A 788 -9.28 -33.70 4.32
N SER A 789 -10.15 -33.93 5.30
CA SER A 789 -11.33 -34.77 5.15
C SER A 789 -12.53 -34.13 5.83
N MET A 790 -13.70 -34.72 5.60
CA MET A 790 -14.95 -34.28 6.23
C MET A 790 -15.62 -35.46 6.93
N GLY A 791 -16.06 -35.23 8.16
CA GLY A 791 -17.03 -36.09 8.85
C GLY A 791 -18.45 -35.59 8.59
N PHE A 792 -19.41 -36.51 8.51
CA PHE A 792 -20.81 -36.17 8.20
C PHE A 792 -21.76 -37.22 8.79
N PHE A 793 -22.87 -36.77 9.37
CA PHE A 793 -24.02 -37.62 9.64
C PHE A 793 -25.34 -36.86 9.53
N GLU A 794 -26.40 -37.57 9.16
CA GLU A 794 -27.76 -37.04 9.09
C GLU A 794 -28.44 -37.12 10.46
N ILE A 795 -29.23 -36.10 10.79
CA ILE A 795 -30.09 -36.06 11.98
C ILE A 795 -31.52 -35.75 11.55
N ASN A 796 -32.48 -36.56 12.00
CA ASN A 796 -33.89 -36.35 11.70
C ASN A 796 -34.53 -35.46 12.78
N GLY A 797 -34.16 -34.17 12.82
CA GLY A 797 -34.72 -33.21 13.77
C GLY A 797 -36.25 -33.11 13.67
N GLY A 798 -36.79 -33.20 12.46
CA GLY A 798 -38.25 -33.19 12.22
C GLY A 798 -38.98 -34.42 12.78
N GLY A 799 -38.26 -35.54 12.91
CA GLY A 799 -38.72 -36.78 13.52
C GLY A 799 -38.49 -36.89 15.03
N GLY A 800 -37.90 -35.87 15.66
CA GLY A 800 -37.63 -35.83 17.10
C GLY A 800 -36.27 -36.41 17.51
N GLU A 801 -35.35 -36.62 16.57
CA GLU A 801 -33.96 -36.92 16.93
C GLU A 801 -33.27 -35.67 17.47
N GLU A 802 -32.63 -35.80 18.63
CA GLU A 802 -31.93 -34.69 19.29
C GLU A 802 -30.58 -35.18 19.83
N ILE A 803 -29.61 -34.27 19.89
CA ILE A 803 -28.31 -34.53 20.52
C ILE A 803 -28.54 -34.67 22.03
N GLU A 804 -28.04 -35.75 22.62
CA GLU A 804 -28.11 -36.00 24.08
C GLU A 804 -26.77 -35.71 24.76
N SER A 805 -25.67 -36.11 24.12
CA SER A 805 -24.31 -35.87 24.61
C SER A 805 -23.30 -35.95 23.46
N PHE A 806 -22.06 -35.51 23.70
CA PHE A 806 -20.94 -35.83 22.81
C PHE A 806 -19.80 -36.44 23.62
N GLU A 807 -18.91 -37.13 22.92
CA GLU A 807 -17.65 -37.62 23.46
C GLU A 807 -16.50 -37.10 22.58
N ALA A 808 -15.42 -36.66 23.22
CA ALA A 808 -14.23 -36.17 22.53
C ALA A 808 -12.95 -36.87 23.00
N GLN A 809 -12.01 -37.08 22.07
CA GLN A 809 -10.62 -37.42 22.36
C GLN A 809 -9.75 -36.19 22.13
N SER A 810 -8.80 -35.95 23.03
CA SER A 810 -7.86 -34.85 22.94
C SER A 810 -6.42 -35.35 23.01
N ASP A 811 -5.55 -34.77 22.19
CA ASP A 811 -4.10 -34.96 22.25
C ASP A 811 -3.42 -33.60 22.36
N ASP A 812 -2.53 -33.47 23.35
CA ASP A 812 -1.94 -32.19 23.77
C ASP A 812 -2.95 -31.04 23.89
N GLY A 813 -4.15 -31.36 24.39
CA GLY A 813 -5.26 -30.41 24.55
C GLY A 813 -6.06 -30.12 23.28
N ILE A 814 -5.66 -30.59 22.10
CA ILE A 814 -6.38 -30.39 20.84
C ILE A 814 -7.36 -31.55 20.61
N ILE A 815 -8.60 -31.25 20.22
CA ILE A 815 -9.62 -32.25 19.89
C ILE A 815 -9.29 -32.90 18.54
N ILE A 816 -9.13 -34.22 18.58
CA ILE A 816 -8.80 -35.04 17.40
C ILE A 816 -9.83 -36.14 17.10
N GLY A 817 -10.71 -36.41 18.06
CA GLY A 817 -11.76 -37.41 17.95
C GLY A 817 -13.06 -36.83 18.47
N LEU A 818 -14.15 -37.00 17.72
CA LEU A 818 -15.45 -36.46 18.08
C LEU A 818 -16.56 -37.39 17.63
N LYS A 819 -17.47 -37.72 18.55
CA LYS A 819 -18.70 -38.46 18.24
C LYS A 819 -19.89 -37.89 19.02
N PHE A 820 -21.06 -37.93 18.40
CA PHE A 820 -22.32 -37.47 18.98
C PHE A 820 -23.19 -38.65 19.38
N ASN A 821 -23.84 -38.57 20.53
CA ASN A 821 -24.81 -39.52 21.02
C ASN A 821 -26.19 -38.87 20.96
N LEU A 822 -27.15 -39.55 20.32
CA LEU A 822 -28.52 -39.07 20.13
C LEU A 822 -29.48 -39.76 21.10
N ASN A 823 -30.62 -39.11 21.36
CA ASN A 823 -31.71 -39.63 22.20
C ASN A 823 -32.32 -40.97 21.71
N THR A 824 -32.02 -41.39 20.48
CA THR A 824 -32.44 -42.67 19.87
C THR A 824 -31.49 -43.83 20.16
N ASN A 825 -30.49 -43.66 21.04
CA ASN A 825 -29.36 -44.58 21.24
C ASN A 825 -28.49 -44.78 19.99
N ARG A 826 -28.53 -43.83 19.05
CA ARG A 826 -27.60 -43.78 17.91
C ARG A 826 -26.34 -42.99 18.31
N THR A 827 -25.17 -43.52 18.00
CA THR A 827 -23.89 -42.84 18.19
C THR A 827 -23.20 -42.68 16.84
N GLU A 828 -22.85 -41.46 16.48
CA GLU A 828 -22.26 -41.13 15.19
C GLU A 828 -20.84 -40.57 15.37
N LEU A 829 -19.87 -41.25 14.78
CA LEU A 829 -18.48 -40.79 14.74
C LEU A 829 -18.33 -39.79 13.60
N VAL A 830 -17.84 -38.60 13.93
CA VAL A 830 -17.70 -37.48 12.97
C VAL A 830 -16.25 -37.00 12.82
N SER A 831 -15.32 -37.76 13.39
CA SER A 831 -13.88 -37.69 13.13
C SER A 831 -13.43 -38.89 12.27
N ASN A 832 -12.17 -38.91 11.85
CA ASN A 832 -11.64 -39.95 10.98
C ASN A 832 -11.70 -41.35 11.65
N SER A 833 -12.34 -42.32 10.98
CA SER A 833 -12.50 -43.70 11.47
C SER A 833 -11.28 -44.59 11.23
N ASP A 834 -10.43 -44.22 10.28
CA ASP A 834 -9.38 -45.10 9.75
C ASP A 834 -8.17 -45.23 10.68
N TYR A 835 -8.05 -44.32 11.65
CA TYR A 835 -6.99 -44.30 12.66
C TYR A 835 -7.58 -44.09 14.05
N PRO A 836 -8.06 -45.14 14.73
CA PRO A 836 -8.51 -45.02 16.11
C PRO A 836 -7.34 -44.61 17.01
N PHE A 837 -7.43 -43.45 17.65
CA PHE A 837 -6.46 -43.01 18.64
C PHE A 837 -6.64 -43.82 19.93
N ASP A 838 -5.54 -44.36 20.48
CA ASP A 838 -5.52 -45.03 21.79
C ASP A 838 -5.52 -43.98 22.93
N LEU A 839 -6.57 -43.15 22.95
CA LEU A 839 -6.77 -42.07 23.89
C LEU A 839 -8.15 -42.20 24.56
N PRO A 840 -8.32 -41.75 25.81
CA PRO A 840 -9.60 -41.83 26.48
C PRO A 840 -10.64 -40.90 25.85
N TRP A 841 -11.88 -41.37 25.76
CA TRP A 841 -13.02 -40.54 25.39
C TRP A 841 -13.55 -39.81 26.63
N THR A 842 -13.69 -38.49 26.52
CA THR A 842 -14.30 -37.65 27.55
C THR A 842 -15.74 -37.34 27.14
N LYS A 843 -16.71 -37.81 27.94
CA LYS A 843 -18.14 -37.56 27.70
C LYS A 843 -18.57 -36.23 28.31
N VAL A 844 -19.29 -35.43 27.52
CA VAL A 844 -19.94 -34.19 27.95
C VAL A 844 -21.45 -34.35 27.85
N THR A 845 -22.13 -34.13 28.97
CA THR A 845 -23.59 -34.19 29.09
C THR A 845 -24.09 -32.84 29.59
N PRO A 846 -25.10 -32.23 28.94
CA PRO A 846 -25.66 -30.95 29.38
C PRO A 846 -26.29 -31.08 30.76
N ARG A 847 -26.17 -30.04 31.59
CA ARG A 847 -26.93 -29.91 32.84
C ARG A 847 -28.34 -29.39 32.61
N GLY A 848 -28.54 -28.58 31.57
CA GLY A 848 -29.87 -28.10 31.18
C GLY A 848 -30.70 -29.21 30.54
N LYS A 849 -32.02 -29.07 30.61
CA LYS A 849 -32.97 -30.01 29.97
C LYS A 849 -32.90 -30.02 28.44
N ARG A 850 -32.59 -28.88 27.83
CA ARG A 850 -32.58 -28.71 26.36
C ARG A 850 -31.29 -28.07 25.88
N ILE A 851 -30.61 -28.70 24.91
CA ILE A 851 -29.45 -28.13 24.22
C ILE A 851 -29.94 -27.14 23.17
N ILE A 852 -29.46 -25.91 23.20
CA ILE A 852 -29.83 -24.84 22.24
C ILE A 852 -28.64 -24.33 21.42
N GLY A 853 -27.43 -24.78 21.75
CA GLY A 853 -26.22 -24.38 21.06
C GLY A 853 -24.98 -25.11 21.54
N MET A 854 -23.84 -24.72 20.99
CA MET A 854 -22.52 -25.21 21.39
C MET A 854 -21.55 -24.03 21.48
N PHE A 855 -20.48 -24.23 22.23
CA PHE A 855 -19.36 -23.28 22.28
C PHE A 855 -18.04 -24.00 22.07
N SER A 856 -17.05 -23.27 21.55
CA SER A 856 -15.67 -23.72 21.46
C SER A 856 -14.73 -22.67 22.02
N GLN A 857 -13.54 -23.12 22.42
CA GLN A 857 -12.42 -22.26 22.74
C GLN A 857 -11.17 -22.86 22.13
N GLY A 858 -10.36 -22.02 21.51
CA GLY A 858 -9.03 -22.38 21.07
C GLY A 858 -8.03 -22.49 22.22
N ALA A 859 -6.84 -23.05 21.95
CA ALA A 859 -5.72 -23.01 22.90
C ALA A 859 -5.04 -21.63 22.91
N GLU A 860 -4.38 -21.27 24.02
CA GLU A 860 -3.61 -20.01 24.13
C GLU A 860 -2.24 -20.04 23.44
N ASN A 861 -1.77 -21.22 23.03
CA ASN A 861 -0.46 -21.40 22.40
C ASN A 861 -0.47 -21.05 20.90
N ARG A 862 0.70 -21.07 20.26
CA ARG A 862 0.94 -20.64 18.85
C ARG A 862 0.02 -21.27 17.79
N TRP A 863 -0.71 -22.33 18.13
CA TRP A 863 -1.57 -23.13 17.24
C TRP A 863 -3.07 -22.88 17.47
N GLY A 864 -3.40 -22.22 18.58
CA GLY A 864 -4.57 -22.61 19.34
C GLY A 864 -5.89 -21.94 18.97
N ALA A 865 -5.91 -20.76 18.36
CA ALA A 865 -7.18 -20.09 18.05
C ALA A 865 -8.02 -20.81 16.96
N LYS A 866 -7.40 -21.66 16.13
CA LYS A 866 -7.99 -22.25 14.92
C LYS A 866 -8.39 -23.74 15.07
N THR A 867 -8.07 -24.38 16.19
CA THR A 867 -8.47 -25.77 16.52
C THR A 867 -9.27 -25.81 17.80
N PHE A 868 -10.17 -26.78 17.98
CA PHE A 868 -10.90 -26.90 19.24
C PHE A 868 -10.01 -27.44 20.36
N HIS A 869 -9.85 -26.66 21.43
CA HIS A 869 -9.21 -27.09 22.68
C HIS A 869 -10.25 -27.34 23.78
N ASN A 870 -11.26 -26.49 23.84
CA ASN A 870 -12.47 -26.74 24.61
C ASN A 870 -13.67 -26.77 23.66
N LEU A 871 -14.59 -27.68 23.91
CA LEU A 871 -15.87 -27.79 23.21
C LEU A 871 -16.92 -28.09 24.26
N GLY A 872 -18.13 -27.55 24.10
CA GLY A 872 -19.19 -27.75 25.07
C GLY A 872 -20.58 -27.40 24.56
N PHE A 873 -21.58 -27.74 25.35
CA PHE A 873 -22.97 -27.42 25.10
C PHE A 873 -23.41 -26.13 25.78
N ILE A 874 -24.35 -25.47 25.13
CA ILE A 874 -25.18 -24.41 25.69
C ILE A 874 -26.58 -24.98 25.88
N SER A 875 -27.09 -24.98 27.11
CA SER A 875 -28.40 -25.57 27.44
C SER A 875 -29.24 -24.72 28.38
N THR A 876 -30.55 -24.95 28.40
CA THR A 876 -31.52 -24.25 29.26
C THR A 876 -32.44 -25.22 30.02
N ASN A 877 -32.98 -24.79 31.16
CA ASN A 877 -34.00 -25.51 31.93
C ASN A 877 -35.43 -25.05 31.65
N GLU A 878 -35.58 -23.94 30.93
CA GLU A 878 -36.87 -23.37 30.63
C GLU A 878 -37.59 -24.19 29.56
N GLU A 879 -38.69 -24.84 29.95
CA GLU A 879 -39.85 -25.01 29.07
C GLU A 879 -40.66 -23.72 29.25
N GLN A 880 -40.29 -22.64 28.57
CA GLN A 880 -41.15 -21.46 28.55
C GLN A 880 -42.31 -21.74 27.59
N GLU A 881 -43.53 -21.68 28.12
CA GLU A 881 -44.83 -21.98 27.47
C GLU A 881 -45.06 -21.27 26.13
#